data_AF-A0A924WH89-F1
#
_entry.id   AF-A0A924WH89-F1
#
_cell.length_a   1.000
_cell.length_b   1.000
_cell.length_c   1.000
_cell.angle_alpha   90.00
_cell.angle_beta   90.00
_cell.angle_gamma   90.00
#
_symmetry.space_group_name_H-M   'P 1'
#
loop_
_entity.id
_entity.type
_entity.pdbx_description
1 polymer ?
#
loop_
_entity_poly.entity_id
_entity_poly.type
_entity_poly.pdbx_seq_one_letter_code
_entity_poly.pdbx_strand_id
1 'polypeptide(L)'
;MKRPPIVTTRDARLSLWTSIAESLLKKKYPDLSISEIRDLPQMQGVYAHVAEAAGKPVTDLSTEEKKQQTMSKEMYDGVSTMQLNVSKDLENIWNLLKELANVATGNQSYSDMLTDYGIRLYSDEDYANWAAVAVNWVVAINAKEWNNDSFWQKVWQDIKDAGTFGAEYVVPWIGQASDTAVQQYLSYRPWHNSGQGQNYSMIPWTLPNNAKVVMLGDWGTSLDDAKQLLKAIWAQESPNAFIHLGDIYYSGTQEECQDNFLSVFTEVASELGKTMVPIFTMPGNHEYYSFGNGFFWLVDHLNSSSSQKQPASYFCVKTADSKWQFLGMDTGQDDNNPIVTAIDSFAPKLMGDRDSDGELAWHVNKLQNFSGNTILLSHHQLFSRNAVIDKKVTPYFSRYLHSYFSPFFNKIAAWFWGHEHSYAIYQDGIYGLAKGRLLGSSSYEEMTSETPYDNNYPLVPYAGFTQPNNSDGYYDHTCAVFNFTRTNPNDSISVNYYSFPSWGQNESMPSGAALTPIYSENIGASTMKSQTWSGNNKISDGNLECKNTPALCTDGTKIYMLYQNPDDVLHFSNFDPALTSVHDQSMGYSTDHSPSIAYAGPSTWYALFSDKSDNSKLSLMICDNGKWGNAQHVKDGNNNTIQVGSGISSVMFDGALYVSFIQNGTDNVRVLKYASGAWTYLTLAAAPAANTNGPGLGVSFDMIFLLYPDKNNNNHIAYLYTDGYGDWYNGGPVCNTVSNSDADMAYPKAYDNISVVTEADGTLTAFYRGKSDSINWLTFNSIQPAVWFGGVSLPRIGSDNEPPLTSESAGAVGLSDGVYLCFRGKSTNDIRWVRRTDS
;
A
#
# COMPACT_ATOMS: atom_id res chain seq x y z
N MET A 1 -2.99 -19.12 -37.11
CA MET A 1 -2.71 -19.38 -35.70
C MET A 1 -3.46 -18.34 -34.91
N LYS A 2 -4.07 -18.73 -33.79
CA LYS A 2 -4.73 -17.80 -32.88
C LYS A 2 -3.63 -17.09 -32.11
N ARG A 3 -3.63 -15.76 -32.08
CA ARG A 3 -2.74 -14.97 -31.22
C ARG A 3 -3.35 -15.00 -29.83
N PRO A 4 -2.77 -15.70 -28.84
CA PRO A 4 -3.18 -15.49 -27.47
C PRO A 4 -2.85 -14.03 -27.12
N PRO A 5 -3.72 -13.40 -26.32
CA PRO A 5 -3.42 -12.09 -25.76
C PRO A 5 -2.10 -12.17 -24.98
N ILE A 6 -1.47 -11.03 -24.72
CA ILE A 6 -0.34 -11.00 -23.78
C ILE A 6 -0.84 -11.60 -22.45
N VAL A 7 -0.29 -12.76 -22.10
CA VAL A 7 -0.59 -13.41 -20.83
C VAL A 7 0.48 -13.00 -19.84
N THR A 8 0.07 -12.19 -18.86
CA THR A 8 0.93 -11.77 -17.75
C THR A 8 0.44 -12.41 -16.46
N THR A 9 1.30 -12.37 -15.47
CA THR A 9 1.01 -12.81 -14.11
C THR A 9 1.72 -11.89 -13.12
N ARG A 10 1.14 -11.79 -11.92
CA ARG A 10 1.77 -11.14 -10.78
C ARG A 10 2.85 -12.01 -10.11
N ASP A 11 3.27 -13.10 -10.77
CA ASP A 11 4.47 -13.85 -10.42
C ASP A 11 5.67 -13.34 -11.22
N ALA A 12 6.54 -12.62 -10.53
CA ALA A 12 7.81 -12.12 -11.07
C ALA A 12 8.63 -13.18 -11.83
N ARG A 13 8.61 -14.44 -11.38
CA ARG A 13 9.40 -15.52 -12.01
C ARG A 13 8.87 -15.89 -13.37
N LEU A 14 7.56 -16.05 -13.49
CA LEU A 14 6.90 -16.38 -14.75
C LEU A 14 6.97 -15.20 -15.74
N SER A 15 6.82 -13.98 -15.24
CA SER A 15 6.99 -12.77 -16.06
C SER A 15 8.42 -12.64 -16.59
N LEU A 16 9.43 -12.82 -15.74
CA LEU A 16 10.84 -12.80 -16.16
C LEU A 16 11.19 -13.97 -17.10
N TRP A 17 10.64 -15.17 -16.85
CA TRP A 17 10.75 -16.32 -17.75
C TRP A 17 10.25 -15.98 -19.15
N THR A 18 9.12 -15.27 -19.23
CA THR A 18 8.52 -14.83 -20.50
C THR A 18 9.43 -13.84 -21.23
N SER A 19 9.95 -12.83 -20.54
CA SER A 19 10.87 -11.84 -21.13
C SER A 19 12.16 -12.47 -21.65
N ILE A 20 12.74 -13.43 -20.92
CA ILE A 20 13.96 -14.12 -21.33
C ILE A 20 13.70 -14.98 -22.57
N ALA A 21 12.57 -15.69 -22.61
CA ALA A 21 12.20 -16.49 -23.77
C ALA A 21 12.02 -15.63 -25.03
N GLU A 22 11.28 -14.51 -24.93
CA GLU A 22 11.08 -13.57 -26.04
C GLU A 22 12.42 -12.99 -26.53
N SER A 23 13.28 -12.56 -25.61
CA SER A 23 14.58 -11.97 -25.92
C SER A 23 15.51 -12.96 -26.64
N LEU A 24 15.56 -14.22 -26.20
CA LEU A 24 16.39 -15.25 -26.82
C LEU A 24 15.89 -15.62 -28.22
N LEU A 25 14.57 -15.72 -28.40
CA LEU A 25 13.99 -15.96 -29.72
C LEU A 25 14.24 -14.79 -30.66
N LYS A 26 14.13 -13.54 -30.19
CA LYS A 26 14.48 -12.35 -30.97
C LYS A 26 15.95 -12.35 -31.40
N LYS A 27 16.85 -12.81 -30.54
CA LYS A 27 18.27 -12.97 -30.89
C LYS A 27 18.51 -14.09 -31.91
N LYS A 28 17.80 -15.21 -31.80
CA LYS A 28 17.87 -16.34 -32.74
C LYS A 28 17.31 -15.98 -34.11
N TYR A 29 16.24 -15.19 -34.13
CA TYR A 29 15.53 -14.77 -35.35
C TYR A 29 15.53 -13.23 -35.46
N PRO A 30 16.71 -12.60 -35.70
CA PRO A 30 16.85 -11.14 -35.65
C PRO A 30 15.98 -10.40 -36.67
N ASP A 31 15.70 -11.04 -37.81
CA ASP A 31 14.92 -10.49 -38.92
C ASP A 31 13.41 -10.47 -38.66
N LEU A 32 12.91 -11.24 -37.70
CA LEU A 32 11.48 -11.26 -37.34
C LEU A 32 11.14 -10.08 -36.43
N SER A 33 10.02 -9.41 -36.68
CA SER A 33 9.45 -8.43 -35.74
C SER A 33 9.09 -9.08 -34.40
N ILE A 34 8.94 -8.29 -33.34
CA ILE A 34 8.50 -8.81 -32.03
C ILE A 34 7.14 -9.52 -32.15
N SER A 35 6.20 -8.98 -32.94
CA SER A 35 4.93 -9.68 -33.19
C SER A 35 5.14 -11.06 -33.83
N GLU A 36 6.06 -11.20 -34.78
CA GLU A 36 6.37 -12.49 -35.40
C GLU A 36 7.10 -13.44 -34.45
N ILE A 37 7.93 -12.93 -33.52
CA ILE A 37 8.54 -13.71 -32.43
C ILE A 37 7.46 -14.29 -31.51
N ARG A 38 6.48 -13.47 -31.12
CA ARG A 38 5.36 -13.90 -30.26
C ARG A 38 4.51 -14.97 -30.93
N ASP A 39 4.42 -14.97 -32.26
CA ASP A 39 3.68 -15.97 -33.05
C ASP A 39 4.45 -17.31 -33.20
N LEU A 40 5.69 -17.43 -32.74
CA LEU A 40 6.46 -18.67 -32.81
C LEU A 40 5.89 -19.73 -31.84
N PRO A 41 5.83 -21.02 -32.21
CA PRO A 41 5.33 -22.09 -31.34
C PRO A 41 6.00 -22.15 -29.96
N GLN A 42 7.28 -21.75 -29.87
CA GLN A 42 8.02 -21.65 -28.61
C GLN A 42 7.40 -20.62 -27.66
N MET A 43 7.14 -19.39 -28.12
CA MET A 43 6.48 -18.35 -27.32
C MET A 43 5.03 -18.72 -26.99
N GLN A 44 4.32 -19.32 -27.93
CA GLN A 44 2.96 -19.81 -27.71
C GLN A 44 2.92 -20.86 -26.58
N GLY A 45 3.93 -21.74 -26.52
CA GLY A 45 4.14 -22.66 -25.40
C GLY A 45 4.39 -21.95 -24.07
N VAL A 46 5.22 -20.89 -24.06
CA VAL A 46 5.45 -20.04 -22.87
C VAL A 46 4.12 -19.44 -22.38
N TYR A 47 3.37 -18.77 -23.25
CA TYR A 47 2.11 -18.12 -22.87
C TYR A 47 1.09 -19.11 -22.34
N ALA A 48 1.00 -20.30 -22.95
CA ALA A 48 0.14 -21.36 -22.47
C ALA A 48 0.55 -21.87 -21.08
N HIS A 49 1.86 -21.96 -20.80
CA HIS A 49 2.34 -22.33 -19.47
C HIS A 49 2.02 -21.25 -18.44
N VAL A 50 2.29 -19.98 -18.77
CA VAL A 50 1.98 -18.84 -17.89
C VAL A 50 0.47 -18.73 -17.63
N ALA A 51 -0.36 -18.93 -18.65
CA ALA A 51 -1.81 -18.97 -18.52
C ALA A 51 -2.25 -20.09 -17.58
N GLU A 52 -1.76 -21.32 -17.77
CA GLU A 52 -2.05 -22.45 -16.88
C GLU A 52 -1.65 -22.14 -15.43
N ALA A 53 -0.46 -21.58 -15.22
CA ALA A 53 0.05 -21.24 -13.89
C ALA A 53 -0.74 -20.09 -13.23
N ALA A 54 -1.26 -19.15 -14.03
CA ALA A 54 -2.14 -18.08 -13.58
C ALA A 54 -3.61 -18.54 -13.39
N GLY A 55 -3.91 -19.83 -13.62
CA GLY A 55 -5.28 -20.36 -13.58
C GLY A 55 -6.18 -19.86 -14.72
N LYS A 56 -5.59 -19.28 -15.78
CA LYS A 56 -6.29 -18.80 -16.97
C LYS A 56 -6.55 -19.97 -17.93
N PRO A 57 -7.69 -19.96 -18.65
CA PRO A 57 -8.02 -21.03 -19.59
C PRO A 57 -7.02 -21.10 -20.74
N VAL A 58 -6.59 -22.31 -21.08
CA VAL A 58 -5.74 -22.60 -22.25
C VAL A 58 -6.57 -23.37 -23.28
N THR A 59 -6.87 -22.76 -24.43
CA THR A 59 -7.68 -23.40 -25.48
C THR A 59 -7.01 -23.36 -26.84
N ASP A 60 -7.25 -24.38 -27.66
CA ASP A 60 -6.91 -24.44 -29.09
C ASP A 60 -5.42 -24.46 -29.49
N LEU A 61 -4.55 -24.96 -28.61
CA LEU A 61 -3.15 -25.24 -28.96
C LEU A 61 -3.03 -26.37 -30.00
N SER A 62 -2.21 -26.14 -31.02
CA SER A 62 -1.71 -27.15 -31.95
C SER A 62 -0.87 -28.20 -31.24
N THR A 63 -0.61 -29.32 -31.92
CA THR A 63 0.26 -30.39 -31.39
C THR A 63 1.64 -29.86 -31.03
N GLU A 64 2.16 -28.90 -31.78
CA GLU A 64 3.50 -28.35 -31.52
C GLU A 64 3.48 -27.37 -30.34
N GLU A 65 2.48 -26.50 -30.23
CA GLU A 65 2.36 -25.59 -29.09
C GLU A 65 2.14 -26.33 -27.76
N LYS A 66 1.39 -27.44 -27.76
CA LYS A 66 1.22 -28.31 -26.57
C LYS A 66 2.54 -28.94 -26.11
N LYS A 67 3.40 -29.32 -27.06
CA LYS A 67 4.74 -29.82 -26.77
C LYS A 67 5.58 -28.73 -26.14
N GLN A 68 5.60 -27.53 -26.74
CA GLN A 68 6.37 -26.39 -26.24
C GLN A 68 5.86 -25.94 -24.86
N GLN A 69 4.55 -25.97 -24.61
CA GLN A 69 3.96 -25.72 -23.28
C GLN A 69 4.46 -26.71 -22.24
N THR A 70 4.39 -28.01 -22.53
CA THR A 70 4.80 -29.06 -21.59
C THR A 70 6.29 -28.94 -21.26
N MET A 71 7.12 -28.69 -22.28
CA MET A 71 8.55 -28.44 -22.09
C MET A 71 8.83 -27.16 -21.28
N SER A 72 8.13 -26.06 -21.56
CA SER A 72 8.24 -24.82 -20.78
C SER A 72 7.96 -25.07 -19.30
N LYS A 73 6.90 -25.84 -19.02
CA LYS A 73 6.49 -26.19 -17.66
C LYS A 73 7.52 -27.05 -16.95
N GLU A 74 7.97 -28.13 -17.57
CA GLU A 74 8.98 -29.03 -17.00
C GLU A 74 10.29 -28.29 -16.68
N MET A 75 10.72 -27.38 -17.57
CA MET A 75 11.91 -26.58 -17.36
C MET A 75 11.72 -25.53 -16.27
N TYR A 76 10.58 -24.83 -16.26
CA TYR A 76 10.25 -23.87 -15.20
C TYR A 76 10.18 -24.55 -13.82
N ASP A 77 9.48 -25.69 -13.71
CA ASP A 77 9.32 -26.46 -12.48
C ASP A 77 10.65 -27.03 -11.98
N GLY A 78 11.46 -27.56 -12.89
CA GLY A 78 12.81 -28.03 -12.60
C GLY A 78 13.66 -26.92 -11.99
N VAL A 79 13.76 -25.79 -12.68
CA VAL A 79 14.62 -24.67 -12.25
C VAL A 79 14.05 -23.96 -11.02
N SER A 80 12.73 -23.87 -10.86
CA SER A 80 12.08 -23.37 -9.64
C SER A 80 12.36 -24.29 -8.44
N THR A 81 12.32 -25.62 -8.64
CA THR A 81 12.68 -26.59 -7.60
C THR A 81 14.15 -26.48 -7.23
N MET A 82 15.03 -26.22 -8.20
CA MET A 82 16.44 -25.93 -7.95
C MET A 82 16.57 -24.66 -7.12
N GLN A 83 15.87 -23.57 -7.46
CA GLN A 83 15.82 -22.33 -6.67
C GLN A 83 15.51 -22.60 -5.18
N LEU A 84 14.47 -23.40 -4.91
CA LEU A 84 14.06 -23.77 -3.55
C LEU A 84 15.10 -24.66 -2.83
N ASN A 85 15.93 -25.37 -3.58
CA ASN A 85 17.01 -26.20 -3.06
C ASN A 85 18.36 -25.48 -3.00
N VAL A 86 18.54 -24.35 -3.70
CA VAL A 86 19.71 -23.47 -3.63
C VAL A 86 19.91 -22.93 -2.23
N SER A 87 18.81 -22.73 -1.49
CA SER A 87 18.88 -22.39 -0.07
C SER A 87 19.43 -23.52 0.83
N LYS A 88 19.78 -24.69 0.27
CA LYS A 88 20.23 -25.89 1.01
C LYS A 88 21.56 -26.47 0.53
N ASP A 89 21.91 -26.38 -0.77
CA ASP A 89 23.19 -26.88 -1.31
C ASP A 89 23.56 -26.25 -2.67
N LEU A 90 24.69 -25.53 -2.73
CA LEU A 90 25.13 -24.74 -3.88
C LEU A 90 25.86 -25.56 -4.98
N GLU A 91 26.45 -26.71 -4.62
CA GLU A 91 27.31 -27.48 -5.54
C GLU A 91 26.49 -28.26 -6.59
N ASN A 92 25.28 -28.67 -6.23
CA ASN A 92 24.37 -29.43 -7.11
C ASN A 92 23.81 -28.58 -8.26
N ILE A 93 23.54 -27.29 -8.03
CA ILE A 93 23.06 -26.35 -9.05
C ILE A 93 24.12 -26.17 -10.12
N TRP A 94 25.37 -26.08 -9.70
CA TRP A 94 26.48 -25.80 -10.59
C TRP A 94 26.77 -26.97 -11.53
N ASN A 95 26.74 -28.19 -10.99
CA ASN A 95 26.85 -29.40 -11.81
C ASN A 95 25.70 -29.44 -12.82
N LEU A 96 24.49 -29.11 -12.41
CA LEU A 96 23.35 -29.11 -13.32
C LEU A 96 23.37 -27.99 -14.37
N LEU A 97 23.77 -26.77 -14.04
CA LEU A 97 23.92 -25.68 -15.03
C LEU A 97 24.99 -26.02 -16.07
N LYS A 98 26.09 -26.66 -15.63
CA LYS A 98 27.09 -27.26 -16.53
C LYS A 98 26.49 -28.36 -17.39
N GLU A 99 25.67 -29.23 -16.82
CA GLU A 99 25.00 -30.34 -17.52
C GLU A 99 24.00 -29.84 -18.57
N LEU A 100 23.19 -28.82 -18.25
CA LEU A 100 22.27 -28.15 -19.17
C LEU A 100 23.01 -27.44 -20.32
N ALA A 101 24.11 -26.75 -20.02
CA ALA A 101 24.99 -26.17 -21.03
C ALA A 101 25.67 -27.24 -21.92
N ASN A 102 25.96 -28.42 -21.38
CA ASN A 102 26.53 -29.55 -22.13
C ASN A 102 25.50 -30.25 -23.04
N VAL A 103 24.22 -30.28 -22.65
CA VAL A 103 23.11 -30.73 -23.53
C VAL A 103 22.97 -29.78 -24.73
N ALA A 104 23.06 -28.46 -24.50
CA ALA A 104 22.98 -27.46 -25.56
C ALA A 104 24.10 -27.55 -26.61
N THR A 105 25.21 -28.21 -26.28
CA THR A 105 26.36 -28.44 -27.18
C THR A 105 26.35 -29.82 -27.85
N GLY A 106 25.29 -30.63 -27.66
CA GLY A 106 25.06 -31.89 -28.38
C GLY A 106 25.75 -33.12 -27.79
N ASN A 107 26.04 -33.16 -26.49
CA ASN A 107 26.70 -34.30 -25.85
C ASN A 107 25.73 -35.48 -25.54
N GLN A 108 25.94 -36.62 -26.20
CA GLN A 108 25.01 -37.75 -26.27
C GLN A 108 24.75 -38.45 -24.92
N SER A 109 25.76 -38.55 -24.04
CA SER A 109 25.68 -39.24 -22.74
C SER A 109 24.72 -38.58 -21.75
N TYR A 110 24.42 -37.29 -21.91
CA TYR A 110 23.52 -36.55 -21.02
C TYR A 110 22.08 -36.52 -21.53
N SER A 111 21.88 -36.72 -22.84
CA SER A 111 20.56 -36.96 -23.43
C SER A 111 19.90 -38.22 -22.84
N ASP A 112 20.72 -39.20 -22.44
CA ASP A 112 20.27 -40.43 -21.78
C ASP A 112 19.77 -40.16 -20.34
N MET A 113 20.40 -39.24 -19.61
CA MET A 113 19.97 -38.85 -18.25
C MET A 113 18.64 -38.07 -18.23
N LEU A 114 18.41 -37.16 -19.19
CA LEU A 114 17.10 -36.51 -19.35
C LEU A 114 16.00 -37.53 -19.71
N THR A 115 16.38 -38.63 -20.37
CA THR A 115 15.48 -39.77 -20.59
C THR A 115 15.16 -40.47 -19.27
N ASP A 116 16.17 -40.67 -18.40
CA ASP A 116 16.01 -41.30 -17.09
C ASP A 116 15.17 -40.48 -16.09
N TYR A 117 15.21 -39.15 -16.16
CA TYR A 117 14.30 -38.26 -15.41
C TYR A 117 12.88 -38.18 -16.01
N GLY A 118 12.60 -38.92 -17.08
CA GLY A 118 11.29 -38.92 -17.76
C GLY A 118 11.03 -37.66 -18.58
N ILE A 119 12.04 -36.81 -18.76
CA ILE A 119 11.93 -35.51 -19.43
C ILE A 119 11.90 -35.72 -20.95
N ARG A 120 12.55 -36.74 -21.51
CA ARG A 120 12.82 -36.83 -22.96
C ARG A 120 11.60 -37.12 -23.85
N LEU A 121 10.93 -36.05 -24.29
CA LEU A 121 9.85 -36.05 -25.29
C LEU A 121 10.13 -35.16 -26.52
N TYR A 122 11.22 -34.36 -26.51
CA TYR A 122 11.48 -33.30 -27.51
C TYR A 122 12.80 -33.50 -28.28
N SER A 123 13.02 -32.68 -29.32
CA SER A 123 14.25 -32.71 -30.12
C SER A 123 15.44 -32.14 -29.35
N ASP A 124 16.66 -32.54 -29.71
CA ASP A 124 17.87 -32.02 -29.06
C ASP A 124 18.03 -30.49 -29.24
N GLU A 125 17.53 -29.93 -30.35
CA GLU A 125 17.52 -28.49 -30.58
C GLU A 125 16.54 -27.76 -29.66
N ASP A 126 15.34 -28.33 -29.44
CA ASP A 126 14.35 -27.79 -28.52
C ASP A 126 14.91 -27.73 -27.09
N TYR A 127 15.53 -28.81 -26.63
CA TYR A 127 16.19 -28.83 -25.31
C TYR A 127 17.29 -27.80 -25.17
N ALA A 128 18.13 -27.64 -26.20
CA ALA A 128 19.21 -26.66 -26.18
C ALA A 128 18.68 -25.23 -25.99
N ASN A 129 17.59 -24.88 -26.67
CA ASN A 129 16.98 -23.55 -26.56
C ASN A 129 16.39 -23.32 -25.16
N TRP A 130 15.65 -24.29 -24.62
CA TRP A 130 15.03 -24.15 -23.30
C TRP A 130 16.03 -24.21 -22.15
N ALA A 131 17.09 -25.01 -22.28
CA ALA A 131 18.22 -24.97 -21.35
C ALA A 131 18.88 -23.58 -21.33
N ALA A 132 18.98 -22.90 -22.49
CA ALA A 132 19.49 -21.53 -22.56
C ALA A 132 18.61 -20.53 -21.80
N VAL A 133 17.28 -20.64 -21.96
CA VAL A 133 16.30 -19.83 -21.22
C VAL A 133 16.46 -20.05 -19.71
N ALA A 134 16.52 -21.32 -19.28
CA ALA A 134 16.72 -21.72 -17.89
C ALA A 134 17.99 -21.15 -17.25
N VAL A 135 19.13 -21.27 -17.93
CA VAL A 135 20.40 -20.75 -17.43
C VAL A 135 20.35 -19.23 -17.29
N ASN A 136 19.84 -18.51 -18.29
CA ASN A 136 19.71 -17.05 -18.21
C ASN A 136 18.74 -16.62 -17.11
N TRP A 137 17.67 -17.39 -16.88
CA TRP A 137 16.70 -17.12 -15.82
C TRP A 137 17.31 -17.24 -14.41
N VAL A 138 18.04 -18.32 -14.13
CA VAL A 138 18.77 -18.49 -12.85
C VAL A 138 19.74 -17.33 -12.66
N VAL A 139 20.44 -16.96 -13.72
CA VAL A 139 21.45 -15.92 -13.65
C VAL A 139 20.84 -14.53 -13.44
N ALA A 140 19.73 -14.22 -14.10
CA ALA A 140 18.96 -13.00 -13.94
C ALA A 140 18.54 -12.77 -12.48
N ILE A 141 17.98 -13.81 -11.85
CA ILE A 141 17.46 -13.73 -10.48
C ILE A 141 18.59 -13.59 -9.46
N ASN A 142 19.72 -14.27 -9.68
CA ASN A 142 20.83 -14.30 -8.71
C ASN A 142 21.86 -13.19 -8.94
N ALA A 143 21.62 -12.26 -9.87
CA ALA A 143 22.54 -11.17 -10.20
C ALA A 143 22.94 -10.29 -8.99
N LYS A 144 22.07 -10.20 -7.96
CA LYS A 144 22.37 -9.50 -6.69
C LYS A 144 23.40 -10.22 -5.81
N GLU A 145 23.42 -11.55 -5.81
CA GLU A 145 24.36 -12.34 -5.01
C GLU A 145 25.73 -12.47 -5.69
N TRP A 146 25.80 -12.16 -6.99
CA TRP A 146 26.95 -12.36 -7.86
C TRP A 146 28.25 -11.76 -7.31
N ASN A 147 28.22 -10.49 -6.93
CA ASN A 147 29.44 -9.75 -6.60
C ASN A 147 29.94 -9.98 -5.18
N ASN A 148 29.10 -10.55 -4.32
CA ASN A 148 29.43 -10.74 -2.91
C ASN A 148 29.82 -12.19 -2.59
N ASP A 149 29.67 -13.13 -3.53
CA ASP A 149 30.00 -14.53 -3.32
C ASP A 149 31.08 -15.04 -4.30
N SER A 150 32.15 -15.59 -3.72
CA SER A 150 33.23 -16.27 -4.45
C SER A 150 32.76 -17.43 -5.34
N PHE A 151 31.63 -18.05 -5.01
CA PHE A 151 30.97 -19.08 -5.80
C PHE A 151 30.44 -18.50 -7.11
N TRP A 152 29.65 -17.42 -7.06
CA TRP A 152 29.07 -16.80 -8.25
C TRP A 152 30.15 -16.20 -9.17
N GLN A 153 31.26 -15.71 -8.62
CA GLN A 153 32.44 -15.30 -9.40
C GLN A 153 33.12 -16.47 -10.13
N LYS A 154 33.13 -17.67 -9.52
CA LYS A 154 33.65 -18.89 -10.15
C LYS A 154 32.71 -19.45 -11.21
N VAL A 155 31.40 -19.46 -10.93
CA VAL A 155 30.32 -19.77 -11.90
C VAL A 155 30.47 -18.89 -13.14
N TRP A 156 30.72 -17.59 -12.95
CA TRP A 156 30.97 -16.64 -14.03
C TRP A 156 32.19 -16.96 -14.89
N GLN A 157 33.30 -17.30 -14.25
CA GLN A 157 34.52 -17.66 -14.96
C GLN A 157 34.32 -18.93 -15.77
N ASP A 158 33.69 -19.94 -15.17
CA ASP A 158 33.42 -21.20 -15.84
C ASP A 158 32.37 -21.05 -16.98
N ILE A 159 31.41 -20.10 -16.91
CA ILE A 159 30.49 -19.75 -18.02
C ILE A 159 31.25 -19.11 -19.19
N LYS A 160 32.17 -18.18 -18.90
CA LYS A 160 33.04 -17.57 -19.94
C LYS A 160 33.90 -18.62 -20.62
N ASP A 161 34.29 -19.66 -19.87
CA ASP A 161 35.17 -20.73 -20.34
C ASP A 161 34.40 -21.87 -21.05
N ALA A 162 33.06 -21.91 -20.99
CA ALA A 162 32.19 -22.96 -21.56
C ALA A 162 32.01 -22.91 -23.09
N GLY A 163 32.94 -22.32 -23.84
CA GLY A 163 32.94 -22.29 -25.31
C GLY A 163 31.98 -21.26 -25.92
N THR A 164 31.63 -21.44 -27.21
CA THR A 164 30.88 -20.46 -28.04
C THR A 164 29.53 -20.07 -27.44
N PHE A 165 28.83 -21.00 -26.79
CA PHE A 165 27.52 -20.79 -26.18
C PHE A 165 27.57 -19.79 -24.99
N GLY A 166 28.55 -19.97 -24.09
CA GLY A 166 28.76 -19.07 -22.97
C GLY A 166 29.13 -17.66 -23.43
N ALA A 167 30.06 -17.55 -24.38
CA ALA A 167 30.57 -16.27 -24.87
C ALA A 167 29.59 -15.49 -25.76
N GLU A 168 28.80 -16.15 -26.61
CA GLU A 168 27.89 -15.47 -27.55
C GLU A 168 26.51 -15.20 -26.95
N TYR A 169 25.97 -16.07 -26.08
CA TYR A 169 24.57 -15.98 -25.64
C TYR A 169 24.39 -15.54 -24.21
N VAL A 170 25.26 -16.00 -23.30
CA VAL A 170 25.11 -15.82 -21.85
C VAL A 170 25.92 -14.59 -21.38
N VAL A 171 27.16 -14.44 -21.83
CA VAL A 171 28.08 -13.34 -21.46
C VAL A 171 27.61 -11.93 -21.84
N PRO A 172 26.97 -11.65 -22.99
CA PRO A 172 26.54 -10.28 -23.31
C PRO A 172 25.42 -9.76 -22.40
N TRP A 173 24.49 -10.63 -21.99
CA TRP A 173 23.37 -10.27 -21.12
C TRP A 173 23.83 -10.11 -19.67
N ILE A 174 24.72 -10.98 -19.22
CA ILE A 174 25.37 -10.86 -17.91
C ILE A 174 26.41 -9.75 -17.85
N GLY A 175 27.12 -9.47 -18.94
CA GLY A 175 28.12 -8.40 -19.01
C GLY A 175 27.48 -7.02 -18.90
N GLN A 176 26.21 -6.88 -19.31
CA GLN A 176 25.37 -5.73 -18.97
C GLN A 176 25.00 -5.71 -17.48
N ALA A 177 25.10 -6.85 -16.78
CA ALA A 177 24.76 -7.02 -15.38
C ALA A 177 25.94 -6.87 -14.39
N SER A 178 27.14 -7.34 -14.69
CA SER A 178 28.02 -7.76 -13.59
C SER A 178 28.96 -6.73 -12.94
N ASP A 179 29.33 -5.57 -13.51
CA ASP A 179 30.38 -4.74 -12.83
C ASP A 179 30.03 -3.26 -12.54
N THR A 180 29.20 -2.61 -13.34
CA THR A 180 28.64 -1.27 -13.03
C THR A 180 27.14 -1.37 -12.71
N ALA A 181 26.49 -2.41 -13.24
CA ALA A 181 25.07 -2.62 -13.14
C ALA A 181 24.62 -3.21 -11.79
N VAL A 182 25.44 -3.93 -11.02
CA VAL A 182 25.08 -4.38 -9.65
C VAL A 182 24.96 -3.25 -8.64
N GLN A 183 25.79 -2.21 -8.75
CA GLN A 183 25.61 -0.99 -7.95
C GLN A 183 24.49 -0.09 -8.49
N GLN A 184 24.11 -0.26 -9.76
CA GLN A 184 22.90 0.33 -10.35
C GLN A 184 21.65 -0.58 -10.19
N TYR A 185 21.74 -1.82 -9.69
CA TYR A 185 20.65 -2.82 -9.65
C TYR A 185 19.66 -2.64 -8.50
N LEU A 186 19.93 -1.68 -7.63
CA LEU A 186 18.90 -1.04 -6.81
C LEU A 186 18.69 0.33 -7.44
N SER A 187 18.13 0.36 -8.65
CA SER A 187 18.10 1.57 -9.50
C SER A 187 17.26 2.70 -8.92
N TYR A 188 16.60 2.51 -7.78
CA TYR A 188 15.88 3.57 -7.09
C TYR A 188 16.80 4.78 -6.87
N ARG A 189 16.40 5.93 -7.42
CA ARG A 189 17.17 7.19 -7.39
C ARG A 189 16.57 8.12 -6.31
N PRO A 190 17.03 8.06 -5.05
CA PRO A 190 16.49 8.91 -4.00
C PRO A 190 16.95 10.36 -4.14
N TRP A 191 16.09 11.30 -3.73
CA TRP A 191 16.36 12.72 -3.90
C TRP A 191 17.54 13.23 -3.08
N HIS A 192 17.80 12.67 -1.89
CA HIS A 192 18.85 13.13 -1.00
C HIS A 192 20.27 12.88 -1.55
N ASN A 193 20.43 11.93 -2.48
CA ASN A 193 21.71 11.64 -3.15
C ASN A 193 21.99 12.55 -4.38
N SER A 194 21.03 13.38 -4.78
CA SER A 194 21.11 14.16 -6.02
C SER A 194 21.86 15.50 -5.91
N GLY A 195 22.06 16.01 -4.69
CA GLY A 195 22.53 17.38 -4.44
C GLY A 195 21.49 18.49 -4.74
N GLN A 196 20.31 18.14 -5.26
CA GLN A 196 19.20 19.10 -5.53
C GLN A 196 18.20 19.20 -4.36
N GLY A 197 18.38 18.37 -3.32
CA GLY A 197 17.50 18.32 -2.16
C GLY A 197 16.05 18.09 -2.57
N GLN A 198 15.14 18.80 -1.89
CA GLN A 198 13.70 18.71 -2.15
C GLN A 198 13.31 19.11 -3.59
N ASN A 199 14.15 19.79 -4.38
CA ASN A 199 13.81 20.14 -5.76
C ASN A 199 14.09 19.01 -6.76
N TYR A 200 14.71 17.91 -6.34
CA TYR A 200 14.90 16.75 -7.21
C TYR A 200 13.56 16.21 -7.72
N SER A 201 13.52 15.80 -8.98
CA SER A 201 12.30 15.31 -9.67
C SER A 201 11.09 16.27 -9.67
N MET A 202 11.30 17.54 -9.36
CA MET A 202 10.41 18.63 -9.73
C MET A 202 10.69 18.99 -11.19
N ILE A 203 9.77 18.71 -12.11
CA ILE A 203 9.99 18.97 -13.52
C ILE A 203 10.01 20.48 -13.77
N PRO A 204 11.11 21.06 -14.29
CA PRO A 204 11.21 22.50 -14.52
C PRO A 204 10.21 23.02 -15.57
N TRP A 205 9.90 22.21 -16.57
CA TRP A 205 8.89 22.49 -17.57
C TRP A 205 7.49 22.48 -16.97
N THR A 206 6.64 23.41 -17.40
CA THR A 206 5.26 23.52 -16.94
C THR A 206 4.26 23.27 -18.05
N LEU A 207 3.14 22.66 -17.70
CA LEU A 207 2.01 22.44 -18.59
C LEU A 207 1.36 23.79 -18.96
N PRO A 208 1.07 24.04 -20.25
CA PRO A 208 0.23 25.16 -20.64
C PRO A 208 -1.10 25.18 -19.88
N ASN A 209 -1.64 26.37 -19.58
CA ASN A 209 -2.90 26.47 -18.84
C ASN A 209 -4.12 25.96 -19.61
N ASN A 210 -3.99 25.72 -20.92
CA ASN A 210 -4.97 25.08 -21.78
C ASN A 210 -4.52 23.68 -22.26
N ALA A 211 -3.57 23.05 -21.57
CA ALA A 211 -3.03 21.77 -21.97
C ALA A 211 -4.08 20.67 -21.98
N LYS A 212 -3.94 19.75 -22.94
CA LYS A 212 -4.53 18.41 -22.86
C LYS A 212 -3.48 17.41 -22.44
N VAL A 213 -3.73 16.69 -21.35
CA VAL A 213 -2.84 15.63 -20.84
C VAL A 213 -3.56 14.31 -20.94
N VAL A 214 -2.95 13.34 -21.62
CA VAL A 214 -3.47 11.98 -21.72
C VAL A 214 -2.83 11.13 -20.64
N MET A 215 -3.63 10.32 -19.97
CA MET A 215 -3.18 9.34 -19.00
C MET A 215 -3.49 7.93 -19.51
N LEU A 216 -2.51 7.04 -19.36
CA LEU A 216 -2.57 5.63 -19.73
C LEU A 216 -2.04 4.79 -18.56
N GLY A 217 -2.66 3.65 -18.28
CA GLY A 217 -2.15 2.67 -17.32
C GLY A 217 -2.10 1.29 -17.94
N ASP A 218 -1.07 0.51 -17.59
CA ASP A 218 -0.93 -0.88 -18.02
C ASP A 218 -0.92 -0.96 -19.56
N TRP A 219 -0.12 -0.08 -20.18
CA TRP A 219 -0.15 0.18 -21.62
C TRP A 219 1.03 -0.42 -22.41
N GLY A 220 2.16 -0.70 -21.76
CA GLY A 220 3.41 -1.03 -22.46
C GLY A 220 3.46 -2.45 -23.03
N THR A 221 2.68 -2.74 -24.08
CA THR A 221 2.47 -4.10 -24.63
C THR A 221 3.04 -4.31 -26.05
N SER A 222 3.28 -3.24 -26.83
CA SER A 222 3.50 -3.25 -28.30
C SER A 222 2.44 -3.91 -29.20
N LEU A 223 1.30 -4.34 -28.65
CA LEU A 223 0.21 -4.92 -29.44
C LEU A 223 -0.36 -3.94 -30.47
N ASP A 224 -0.98 -4.43 -31.55
CA ASP A 224 -1.47 -3.57 -32.62
C ASP A 224 -2.53 -2.59 -32.11
N ASP A 225 -3.48 -3.06 -31.30
CA ASP A 225 -4.49 -2.22 -30.64
C ASP A 225 -3.88 -1.16 -29.70
N ALA A 226 -2.77 -1.43 -29.01
CA ALA A 226 -2.02 -0.43 -28.27
C ALA A 226 -1.49 0.70 -29.18
N LYS A 227 -0.97 0.33 -30.36
CA LYS A 227 -0.52 1.29 -31.39
C LYS A 227 -1.69 2.07 -31.98
N GLN A 228 -2.80 1.40 -32.29
CA GLN A 228 -4.00 2.04 -32.86
C GLN A 228 -4.68 2.97 -31.86
N LEU A 229 -4.71 2.62 -30.56
CA LEU A 229 -5.19 3.51 -29.52
C LEU A 229 -4.38 4.82 -29.49
N LEU A 230 -3.05 4.75 -29.49
CA LEU A 230 -2.22 5.95 -29.55
C LEU A 230 -2.51 6.78 -30.80
N LYS A 231 -2.69 6.14 -31.96
CA LYS A 231 -3.06 6.84 -33.21
C LYS A 231 -4.38 7.59 -33.05
N ALA A 232 -5.39 6.94 -32.49
CA ALA A 232 -6.70 7.54 -32.24
C ALA A 232 -6.61 8.72 -31.26
N ILE A 233 -5.85 8.59 -30.18
CA ILE A 233 -5.58 9.66 -29.21
C ILE A 233 -4.94 10.88 -29.89
N TRP A 234 -3.88 10.69 -30.67
CA TRP A 234 -3.23 11.83 -31.34
C TRP A 234 -4.13 12.50 -32.36
N ALA A 235 -4.91 11.70 -33.10
CA ALA A 235 -5.81 12.20 -34.13
C ALA A 235 -6.98 13.00 -33.53
N GLN A 236 -7.60 12.52 -32.45
CA GLN A 236 -8.82 13.10 -31.88
C GLN A 236 -8.53 14.15 -30.81
N GLU A 237 -7.48 13.97 -30.00
CA GLU A 237 -7.25 14.80 -28.82
C GLU A 237 -6.09 15.77 -28.95
N SER A 238 -5.10 15.51 -29.81
CA SER A 238 -3.91 16.36 -29.98
C SER A 238 -3.24 16.73 -28.63
N PRO A 239 -2.74 15.73 -27.87
CA PRO A 239 -2.23 15.93 -26.52
C PRO A 239 -0.99 16.83 -26.47
N ASN A 240 -0.81 17.51 -25.33
CA ASN A 240 0.39 18.30 -25.00
C ASN A 240 1.39 17.53 -24.15
N ALA A 241 0.96 16.47 -23.48
CA ALA A 241 1.80 15.56 -22.72
C ALA A 241 1.08 14.22 -22.49
N PHE A 242 1.85 13.17 -22.24
CA PHE A 242 1.37 11.88 -21.76
C PHE A 242 1.85 11.62 -20.32
N ILE A 243 1.04 10.90 -19.57
CA ILE A 243 1.36 10.33 -18.27
C ILE A 243 1.08 8.83 -18.33
N HIS A 244 2.04 8.01 -17.93
CA HIS A 244 1.91 6.56 -17.82
C HIS A 244 1.93 6.12 -16.35
N LEU A 245 0.95 5.30 -15.95
CA LEU A 245 0.75 4.82 -14.57
C LEU A 245 1.49 3.51 -14.25
N GLY A 246 2.41 3.07 -15.10
CA GLY A 246 3.23 1.86 -14.87
C GLY A 246 2.72 0.62 -15.59
N ASP A 247 3.51 -0.44 -15.48
CA ASP A 247 3.39 -1.73 -16.15
C ASP A 247 3.64 -1.72 -17.66
N ILE A 248 4.92 -1.85 -17.99
CA ILE A 248 5.48 -2.27 -19.27
C ILE A 248 5.76 -3.77 -19.19
N TYR A 249 5.12 -4.52 -20.07
CA TYR A 249 5.12 -5.98 -20.01
C TYR A 249 6.27 -6.59 -20.81
N TYR A 250 6.83 -7.72 -20.35
CA TYR A 250 6.37 -8.57 -19.24
C TYR A 250 7.09 -8.35 -17.90
N SER A 251 8.34 -7.91 -17.89
CA SER A 251 9.10 -7.67 -16.65
C SER A 251 9.84 -6.33 -16.67
N GLY A 252 9.39 -5.43 -17.56
CA GLY A 252 9.98 -4.14 -17.89
C GLY A 252 11.49 -4.21 -18.08
N THR A 253 11.98 -5.22 -18.80
CA THR A 253 13.39 -5.26 -19.20
C THR A 253 13.73 -4.05 -20.08
N GLN A 254 15.01 -3.77 -20.27
CA GLN A 254 15.41 -2.65 -21.13
C GLN A 254 14.87 -2.80 -22.57
N GLU A 255 14.89 -4.03 -23.11
CA GLU A 255 14.33 -4.34 -24.43
C GLU A 255 12.82 -4.07 -24.46
N GLU A 256 12.07 -4.45 -23.43
CA GLU A 256 10.64 -4.20 -23.34
C GLU A 256 10.34 -2.70 -23.20
N CYS A 257 11.08 -1.96 -22.37
CA CYS A 257 10.94 -0.52 -22.27
C CYS A 257 11.29 0.20 -23.59
N GLN A 258 12.26 -0.31 -24.34
CA GLN A 258 12.58 0.21 -25.66
C GLN A 258 11.47 -0.12 -26.66
N ASP A 259 11.20 -1.40 -26.87
CA ASP A 259 10.39 -1.89 -27.99
C ASP A 259 8.89 -1.81 -27.72
N ASN A 260 8.45 -2.05 -26.47
CA ASN A 260 7.03 -2.01 -26.09
C ASN A 260 6.53 -0.61 -25.70
N PHE A 261 7.44 0.34 -25.48
CA PHE A 261 7.08 1.69 -25.07
C PHE A 261 7.69 2.78 -25.97
N LEU A 262 9.01 3.01 -25.89
CA LEU A 262 9.66 4.14 -26.55
C LEU A 262 9.53 4.10 -28.09
N SER A 263 9.79 2.93 -28.68
CA SER A 263 9.69 2.69 -30.12
C SER A 263 8.26 2.88 -30.60
N VAL A 264 7.27 2.36 -29.86
CA VAL A 264 5.85 2.51 -30.23
C VAL A 264 5.42 3.99 -30.28
N PHE A 265 5.75 4.78 -29.26
CA PHE A 265 5.45 6.21 -29.28
C PHE A 265 6.15 6.92 -30.45
N THR A 266 7.42 6.58 -30.70
CA THR A 266 8.24 7.20 -31.77
C THR A 266 7.72 6.85 -33.15
N GLU A 267 7.40 5.57 -33.40
CA GLU A 267 6.79 5.06 -34.63
C GLU A 267 5.47 5.76 -34.91
N VAL A 268 4.54 5.74 -33.94
CA VAL A 268 3.22 6.37 -34.11
C VAL A 268 3.35 7.87 -34.37
N ALA A 269 4.20 8.59 -33.63
CA ALA A 269 4.44 10.00 -33.87
C ALA A 269 4.99 10.25 -35.29
N SER A 270 5.95 9.43 -35.74
CA SER A 270 6.54 9.50 -37.08
C SER A 270 5.51 9.25 -38.18
N GLU A 271 4.72 8.17 -38.06
CA GLU A 271 3.67 7.80 -39.02
C GLU A 271 2.61 8.90 -39.18
N LEU A 272 2.27 9.59 -38.09
CA LEU A 272 1.30 10.69 -38.10
C LEU A 272 1.90 12.05 -38.44
N GLY A 273 3.21 12.14 -38.69
CA GLY A 273 3.92 13.41 -38.91
C GLY A 273 3.85 14.36 -37.71
N LYS A 274 3.79 13.81 -36.49
CA LYS A 274 3.73 14.55 -35.22
C LYS A 274 5.10 14.61 -34.57
N THR A 275 5.33 15.66 -33.78
CA THR A 275 6.48 15.73 -32.88
C THR A 275 6.14 15.01 -31.57
N MET A 276 7.11 14.28 -31.02
CA MET A 276 7.01 13.71 -29.69
C MET A 276 6.74 14.81 -28.65
N VAL A 277 5.69 14.62 -27.87
CA VAL A 277 5.37 15.49 -26.73
C VAL A 277 5.97 14.89 -25.45
N PRO A 278 6.11 15.67 -24.36
CA PRO A 278 6.66 15.14 -23.11
C PRO A 278 5.86 13.95 -22.58
N ILE A 279 6.57 12.94 -22.11
CA ILE A 279 6.01 11.74 -21.50
C ILE A 279 6.60 11.60 -20.09
N PHE A 280 5.73 11.54 -19.09
CA PHE A 280 6.11 11.25 -17.72
C PHE A 280 5.58 9.87 -17.35
N THR A 281 6.36 9.08 -16.62
CA THR A 281 6.01 7.68 -16.35
C THR A 281 6.43 7.30 -14.94
N MET A 282 5.68 6.43 -14.28
CA MET A 282 6.08 5.79 -13.03
C MET A 282 6.16 4.27 -13.25
N PRO A 283 6.98 3.54 -12.49
CA PRO A 283 7.06 2.09 -12.62
C PRO A 283 5.86 1.43 -11.93
N GLY A 284 5.39 0.33 -12.50
CA GLY A 284 4.53 -0.65 -11.83
C GLY A 284 5.34 -1.78 -11.22
N ASN A 285 4.67 -2.86 -10.81
CA ASN A 285 5.37 -4.05 -10.31
C ASN A 285 6.16 -4.74 -11.42
N HIS A 286 5.67 -4.71 -12.67
CA HIS A 286 6.33 -5.39 -13.77
C HIS A 286 7.71 -4.83 -14.07
N GLU A 287 7.93 -3.51 -14.07
CA GLU A 287 9.27 -2.93 -14.25
C GLU A 287 10.28 -3.37 -13.19
N TYR A 288 9.80 -3.71 -12.00
CA TYR A 288 10.65 -4.16 -10.91
C TYR A 288 10.93 -5.66 -10.89
N TYR A 289 10.24 -6.45 -11.72
CA TYR A 289 10.59 -7.84 -11.94
C TYR A 289 11.97 -7.99 -12.61
N SER A 290 12.43 -6.96 -13.32
CA SER A 290 13.82 -6.80 -13.79
C SER A 290 14.61 -5.73 -13.00
N PHE A 291 14.22 -5.50 -11.74
CA PHE A 291 14.86 -4.59 -10.80
C PHE A 291 14.84 -3.10 -11.18
N GLY A 292 13.94 -2.69 -12.08
CA GLY A 292 13.77 -1.31 -12.53
C GLY A 292 14.79 -0.85 -13.57
N ASN A 293 15.70 -1.72 -14.03
CA ASN A 293 16.78 -1.34 -14.94
C ASN A 293 16.23 -0.74 -16.26
N GLY A 294 15.26 -1.41 -16.89
CA GLY A 294 14.63 -0.92 -18.11
C GLY A 294 13.89 0.39 -17.89
N PHE A 295 13.20 0.54 -16.76
CA PHE A 295 12.52 1.78 -16.40
C PHE A 295 13.49 2.97 -16.29
N PHE A 296 14.60 2.80 -15.56
CA PHE A 296 15.55 3.90 -15.36
C PHE A 296 16.33 4.23 -16.64
N TRP A 297 16.58 3.23 -17.49
CA TRP A 297 17.03 3.47 -18.86
C TRP A 297 16.00 4.28 -19.64
N LEU A 298 14.70 3.92 -19.57
CA LEU A 298 13.63 4.60 -20.29
C LEU A 298 13.52 6.06 -19.92
N VAL A 299 13.45 6.41 -18.63
CA VAL A 299 13.32 7.81 -18.19
C VAL A 299 14.53 8.67 -18.59
N ASP A 300 15.72 8.07 -18.74
CA ASP A 300 16.91 8.78 -19.24
C ASP A 300 16.84 9.11 -20.74
N HIS A 301 16.07 8.31 -21.50
CA HIS A 301 15.86 8.43 -22.95
C HIS A 301 14.55 9.15 -23.32
N LEU A 302 13.59 9.23 -22.41
CA LEU A 302 12.43 10.10 -22.53
C LEU A 302 12.83 11.58 -22.36
N ASN A 303 12.05 12.47 -22.97
CA ASN A 303 12.15 13.93 -22.80
C ASN A 303 13.57 14.49 -23.03
N SER A 304 13.99 14.57 -24.30
CA SER A 304 15.33 15.04 -24.69
C SER A 304 15.68 16.47 -24.24
N SER A 305 14.70 17.31 -23.95
CA SER A 305 14.90 18.63 -23.37
C SER A 305 15.28 18.53 -21.89
N SER A 306 16.39 19.17 -21.50
CA SER A 306 16.85 19.19 -20.10
C SER A 306 15.80 19.74 -19.12
N SER A 307 14.93 20.64 -19.56
CA SER A 307 13.84 21.18 -18.75
C SER A 307 12.68 20.21 -18.52
N GLN A 308 12.60 19.12 -19.29
CA GLN A 308 11.53 18.12 -19.22
C GLN A 308 12.01 16.78 -18.65
N LYS A 309 13.31 16.67 -18.33
CA LYS A 309 13.88 15.42 -17.83
C LYS A 309 13.27 15.03 -16.49
N GLN A 310 12.88 13.76 -16.42
CA GLN A 310 12.45 13.09 -15.20
C GLN A 310 13.62 12.25 -14.68
N PRO A 311 14.26 12.61 -13.55
CA PRO A 311 15.44 11.91 -13.09
C PRO A 311 15.16 10.69 -12.21
N ALA A 312 13.93 10.53 -11.70
CA ALA A 312 13.54 9.52 -10.70
C ALA A 312 12.27 8.74 -11.11
N SER A 313 11.88 7.73 -10.32
CA SER A 313 10.64 6.96 -10.50
C SER A 313 9.36 7.70 -10.06
N TYR A 314 9.52 8.76 -9.26
CA TYR A 314 8.48 9.71 -8.88
C TYR A 314 8.73 11.06 -9.54
N PHE A 315 7.68 11.89 -9.70
CA PHE A 315 7.80 13.20 -10.34
C PHE A 315 6.71 14.19 -9.91
N CYS A 316 6.97 15.47 -10.12
CA CYS A 316 5.97 16.53 -9.99
C CYS A 316 5.98 17.44 -11.23
N VAL A 317 4.83 17.57 -11.90
CA VAL A 317 4.63 18.48 -13.05
C VAL A 317 3.52 19.46 -12.72
N LYS A 318 3.76 20.76 -12.93
CA LYS A 318 2.81 21.83 -12.61
C LYS A 318 2.25 22.49 -13.85
N THR A 319 1.05 23.07 -13.74
CA THR A 319 0.57 24.05 -14.71
C THR A 319 1.35 25.36 -14.61
N ALA A 320 1.42 26.12 -15.70
CA ALA A 320 2.18 27.37 -15.78
C ALA A 320 1.72 28.42 -14.76
N ASP A 321 0.43 28.43 -14.40
CA ASP A 321 -0.12 29.28 -13.34
C ASP A 321 0.06 28.72 -11.91
N SER A 322 0.69 27.56 -11.75
CA SER A 322 0.90 26.87 -10.47
C SER A 322 -0.39 26.63 -9.67
N LYS A 323 -1.53 26.41 -10.35
CA LYS A 323 -2.80 26.07 -9.71
C LYS A 323 -3.10 24.57 -9.66
N TRP A 324 -2.46 23.81 -10.53
CA TRP A 324 -2.57 22.36 -10.55
C TRP A 324 -1.18 21.72 -10.60
N GLN A 325 -1.07 20.56 -9.97
CA GLN A 325 0.09 19.68 -10.12
C GLN A 325 -0.34 18.23 -10.28
N PHE A 326 0.39 17.50 -11.10
CA PHE A 326 0.44 16.04 -11.05
C PHE A 326 1.58 15.65 -10.12
N LEU A 327 1.33 14.68 -9.25
CA LEU A 327 2.31 14.12 -8.33
C LEU A 327 2.29 12.61 -8.47
N GLY A 328 3.31 12.04 -9.13
CA GLY A 328 3.41 10.60 -9.37
C GLY A 328 4.38 9.94 -8.41
N MET A 329 3.96 8.82 -7.81
CA MET A 329 4.72 8.08 -6.81
C MET A 329 5.07 6.66 -7.26
N ASP A 330 6.18 6.15 -6.74
CA ASP A 330 6.67 4.80 -7.00
C ASP A 330 6.13 3.83 -5.96
N THR A 331 4.99 3.20 -6.28
CA THR A 331 4.45 2.09 -5.49
C THR A 331 4.94 0.73 -5.97
N GLY A 332 5.67 0.65 -7.08
CA GLY A 332 6.05 -0.60 -7.74
C GLY A 332 7.21 -1.30 -7.03
N GLN A 333 8.15 -0.54 -6.46
CA GLN A 333 9.38 -1.09 -5.92
C GLN A 333 9.14 -2.10 -4.79
N ASP A 334 8.13 -1.92 -3.93
CA ASP A 334 7.89 -2.85 -2.81
C ASP A 334 7.15 -4.14 -3.22
N ASP A 335 6.68 -4.23 -4.47
CA ASP A 335 6.07 -5.43 -5.07
C ASP A 335 7.05 -6.12 -6.04
N ASN A 336 8.36 -6.06 -5.75
CA ASN A 336 9.43 -6.52 -6.66
C ASN A 336 9.89 -7.97 -6.47
N ASN A 337 9.41 -8.68 -5.43
CA ASN A 337 10.05 -9.92 -4.98
C ASN A 337 9.14 -11.16 -5.09
N PRO A 338 9.46 -12.15 -5.95
CA PRO A 338 8.67 -13.39 -6.09
C PRO A 338 8.72 -14.32 -4.87
N ILE A 339 9.76 -14.24 -4.04
CA ILE A 339 9.90 -15.08 -2.84
C ILE A 339 9.08 -14.49 -1.69
N VAL A 340 9.04 -13.15 -1.56
CA VAL A 340 8.33 -12.48 -0.45
C VAL A 340 6.83 -12.40 -0.72
N THR A 341 6.40 -12.13 -1.96
CA THR A 341 4.98 -12.05 -2.35
C THR A 341 4.22 -13.37 -2.16
N ALA A 342 4.90 -14.51 -2.30
CA ALA A 342 4.35 -15.85 -2.07
C ALA A 342 4.15 -16.19 -0.57
N ILE A 343 4.84 -15.49 0.34
CA ILE A 343 4.88 -15.81 1.77
C ILE A 343 4.19 -14.72 2.62
N ASP A 344 4.23 -13.45 2.19
CA ASP A 344 3.67 -12.31 2.93
C ASP A 344 3.34 -11.15 1.96
N SER A 345 2.11 -11.10 1.44
CA SER A 345 1.68 -9.99 0.57
C SER A 345 1.35 -8.77 1.45
N PHE A 346 2.30 -7.85 1.56
CA PHE A 346 2.11 -6.56 2.23
C PHE A 346 1.32 -5.60 1.33
N ALA A 347 0.52 -4.72 1.94
CA ALA A 347 -0.07 -3.59 1.23
C ALA A 347 1.02 -2.73 0.53
N PRO A 348 0.72 -2.11 -0.63
CA PRO A 348 1.65 -1.23 -1.33
C PRO A 348 2.16 -0.13 -0.41
N LYS A 349 3.48 0.06 -0.37
CA LYS A 349 4.15 1.11 0.43
C LYS A 349 5.22 1.81 -0.43
N LEU A 350 5.77 2.90 0.09
CA LEU A 350 6.81 3.67 -0.60
C LEU A 350 8.19 3.30 -0.05
N MET A 351 9.21 3.38 -0.91
CA MET A 351 10.59 3.18 -0.47
C MET A 351 11.06 4.23 0.52
N GLY A 352 11.66 3.76 1.62
CA GLY A 352 12.10 4.64 2.71
C GLY A 352 10.92 5.36 3.36
N ASP A 353 9.73 4.75 3.39
CA ASP A 353 8.54 5.29 4.05
C ASP A 353 8.76 5.62 5.53
N ARG A 354 9.78 5.05 6.18
CA ARG A 354 10.16 5.36 7.56
C ARG A 354 11.36 6.31 7.68
N ASP A 355 11.98 6.66 6.56
CA ASP A 355 13.15 7.53 6.55
C ASP A 355 12.70 8.99 6.43
N SER A 356 13.28 9.87 7.25
CA SER A 356 13.01 11.31 7.15
C SER A 356 13.41 11.90 5.79
N ASP A 357 14.23 11.16 5.03
CA ASP A 357 14.76 11.54 3.73
C ASP A 357 14.30 10.64 2.57
N GLY A 358 13.25 9.82 2.78
CA GLY A 358 12.65 8.94 1.77
C GLY A 358 11.74 9.66 0.75
N GLU A 359 11.15 8.91 -0.20
CA GLU A 359 10.21 9.48 -1.18
C GLU A 359 8.93 10.01 -0.51
N LEU A 360 8.45 9.33 0.54
CA LEU A 360 7.29 9.81 1.29
C LEU A 360 7.51 11.24 1.80
N ALA A 361 8.68 11.52 2.39
CA ALA A 361 9.02 12.85 2.86
C ALA A 361 9.04 13.90 1.72
N TRP A 362 9.43 13.49 0.52
CA TRP A 362 9.40 14.33 -0.67
C TRP A 362 7.97 14.65 -1.11
N HIS A 363 7.07 13.66 -1.17
CA HIS A 363 5.66 13.89 -1.50
C HIS A 363 4.95 14.76 -0.47
N VAL A 364 5.17 14.47 0.82
CA VAL A 364 4.66 15.27 1.94
C VAL A 364 5.12 16.72 1.79
N ASN A 365 6.39 16.96 1.44
CA ASN A 365 6.89 18.30 1.17
C ASN A 365 6.13 19.00 0.03
N LYS A 366 5.78 18.29 -1.07
CA LYS A 366 5.02 18.88 -2.19
C LYS A 366 3.60 19.21 -1.82
N LEU A 367 2.94 18.30 -1.11
CA LEU A 367 1.58 18.52 -0.63
C LEU A 367 1.54 19.67 0.39
N GLN A 368 2.49 19.76 1.31
CA GLN A 368 2.55 20.83 2.31
C GLN A 368 2.78 22.21 1.67
N ASN A 369 3.72 22.32 0.73
CA ASN A 369 4.16 23.61 0.19
C ASN A 369 3.42 24.06 -1.08
N PHE A 370 2.59 23.21 -1.66
CA PHE A 370 1.73 23.59 -2.79
C PHE A 370 0.41 24.19 -2.31
N SER A 371 0.01 25.30 -2.93
CA SER A 371 -1.23 26.04 -2.62
C SER A 371 -2.36 25.77 -3.61
N GLY A 372 -2.09 25.02 -4.69
CA GLY A 372 -3.08 24.59 -5.67
C GLY A 372 -3.62 23.18 -5.40
N ASN A 373 -4.28 22.62 -6.41
CA ASN A 373 -4.88 21.29 -6.36
C ASN A 373 -3.93 20.22 -6.90
N THR A 374 -3.85 19.09 -6.20
CA THR A 374 -3.01 17.95 -6.60
C THR A 374 -3.87 16.87 -7.23
N ILE A 375 -3.46 16.38 -8.41
CA ILE A 375 -3.84 15.08 -8.93
C ILE A 375 -2.73 14.11 -8.52
N LEU A 376 -3.06 13.21 -7.60
CA LEU A 376 -2.13 12.21 -7.07
C LEU A 376 -2.17 10.96 -7.95
N LEU A 377 -1.01 10.36 -8.22
CA LEU A 377 -0.89 9.24 -9.14
C LEU A 377 -0.03 8.15 -8.50
N SER A 378 -0.47 6.89 -8.64
CA SER A 378 0.29 5.70 -8.27
C SER A 378 0.07 4.60 -9.31
N HIS A 379 0.89 3.56 -9.29
CA HIS A 379 0.55 2.33 -10.01
C HIS A 379 -0.49 1.51 -9.22
N HIS A 380 -0.19 1.24 -7.94
CA HIS A 380 -1.06 0.46 -7.07
C HIS A 380 -2.21 1.28 -6.48
N GLN A 381 -3.33 0.59 -6.29
CA GLN A 381 -4.58 1.10 -5.75
C GLN A 381 -4.53 1.50 -4.27
N LEU A 382 -5.20 2.60 -3.92
CA LEU A 382 -5.51 2.95 -2.52
C LEU A 382 -6.59 2.03 -1.95
N PHE A 383 -7.60 1.70 -2.75
CA PHE A 383 -8.67 0.77 -2.43
C PHE A 383 -9.19 0.12 -3.71
N SER A 384 -9.81 -1.04 -3.58
CA SER A 384 -10.38 -1.78 -4.71
C SER A 384 -11.76 -2.33 -4.38
N ARG A 385 -12.61 -2.46 -5.39
CA ARG A 385 -13.88 -3.20 -5.29
C ARG A 385 -13.69 -4.71 -5.47
N ASN A 386 -12.61 -5.12 -6.13
CA ASN A 386 -12.42 -6.47 -6.62
C ASN A 386 -11.16 -7.14 -6.05
N ALA A 387 -10.02 -6.47 -6.11
CA ALA A 387 -8.71 -7.03 -5.77
C ALA A 387 -8.41 -7.02 -4.28
N VAL A 388 -7.65 -8.03 -3.85
CA VAL A 388 -6.97 -8.02 -2.54
C VAL A 388 -5.72 -7.15 -2.65
N ILE A 389 -5.65 -6.12 -1.82
CA ILE A 389 -4.55 -5.19 -1.60
C ILE A 389 -3.74 -5.56 -0.35
N ASP A 390 -4.42 -5.86 0.76
CA ASP A 390 -3.76 -6.07 2.07
C ASP A 390 -4.28 -7.32 2.77
N LYS A 391 -3.49 -8.40 2.80
CA LYS A 391 -3.92 -9.66 3.43
C LYS A 391 -4.01 -9.61 4.96
N LYS A 392 -3.56 -8.55 5.64
CA LYS A 392 -3.42 -8.49 7.11
C LYS A 392 -4.59 -7.80 7.81
N VAL A 393 -5.14 -6.73 7.24
CA VAL A 393 -6.13 -5.88 7.93
C VAL A 393 -7.45 -5.83 7.16
N THR A 394 -7.53 -4.96 6.16
CA THR A 394 -8.70 -4.73 5.34
C THR A 394 -8.35 -5.12 3.92
N PRO A 395 -8.83 -6.27 3.41
CA PRO A 395 -8.29 -6.89 2.20
C PRO A 395 -8.31 -6.01 0.97
N TYR A 396 -9.19 -5.03 0.90
CA TYR A 396 -9.43 -4.19 -0.27
C TYR A 396 -8.93 -2.75 -0.11
N PHE A 397 -8.02 -2.50 0.83
CA PHE A 397 -7.57 -1.16 1.18
C PHE A 397 -6.07 -1.14 1.48
N SER A 398 -5.35 -0.16 0.93
CA SER A 398 -3.93 0.06 1.23
C SER A 398 -3.77 0.94 2.47
N ARG A 399 -3.44 0.27 3.58
CA ARG A 399 -3.23 0.90 4.88
C ARG A 399 -2.10 1.94 4.87
N TYR A 400 -1.01 1.64 4.16
CA TYR A 400 0.16 2.50 4.06
C TYR A 400 -0.16 3.76 3.25
N LEU A 401 -0.66 3.58 2.03
CA LEU A 401 -1.00 4.70 1.14
C LEU A 401 -2.03 5.63 1.76
N HIS A 402 -3.06 5.11 2.42
CA HIS A 402 -4.03 5.98 3.09
C HIS A 402 -3.37 6.80 4.19
N SER A 403 -2.64 6.14 5.09
CA SER A 403 -2.00 6.81 6.22
C SER A 403 -1.04 7.93 5.79
N TYR A 404 -0.36 7.77 4.65
CA TYR A 404 0.58 8.74 4.12
C TYR A 404 -0.11 10.03 3.65
N PHE A 405 -1.29 9.87 3.04
CA PHE A 405 -1.88 10.92 2.21
C PHE A 405 -3.23 11.43 2.71
N SER A 406 -3.92 10.72 3.61
CA SER A 406 -5.18 11.16 4.21
C SER A 406 -5.11 12.53 4.87
N PRO A 407 -4.00 12.93 5.52
CA PRO A 407 -3.87 14.27 6.09
C PRO A 407 -3.82 15.39 5.04
N PHE A 408 -3.65 15.03 3.77
CA PHE A 408 -3.58 15.93 2.63
C PHE A 408 -4.76 15.74 1.66
N PHE A 409 -5.81 14.99 2.01
CA PHE A 409 -6.98 14.80 1.14
C PHE A 409 -7.72 16.11 0.83
N ASN A 410 -7.59 17.13 1.67
CA ASN A 410 -8.06 18.49 1.37
C ASN A 410 -7.23 19.20 0.26
N LYS A 411 -6.05 18.67 -0.09
CA LYS A 411 -5.19 19.15 -1.18
C LYS A 411 -5.15 18.22 -2.38
N ILE A 412 -5.61 16.97 -2.22
CA ILE A 412 -5.70 15.96 -3.27
C ILE A 412 -7.11 16.02 -3.86
N ALA A 413 -7.22 16.60 -5.05
CA ALA A 413 -8.49 16.75 -5.76
C ALA A 413 -8.98 15.42 -6.35
N ALA A 414 -8.05 14.57 -6.77
CA ALA A 414 -8.31 13.21 -7.23
C ALA A 414 -7.04 12.36 -7.14
N TRP A 415 -7.22 11.05 -7.03
CA TRP A 415 -6.15 10.06 -7.11
C TRP A 415 -6.46 9.05 -8.22
N PHE A 416 -5.51 8.87 -9.15
CA PHE A 416 -5.57 7.90 -10.24
C PHE A 416 -4.56 6.77 -10.04
N TRP A 417 -4.95 5.53 -10.33
CA TRP A 417 -4.09 4.34 -10.29
C TRP A 417 -4.40 3.35 -11.41
N GLY A 418 -3.48 2.39 -11.65
CA GLY A 418 -3.58 1.33 -12.66
C GLY A 418 -3.71 -0.07 -12.04
N HIS A 419 -2.88 -1.03 -12.47
CA HIS A 419 -2.60 -2.35 -11.87
C HIS A 419 -3.73 -3.40 -11.92
N GLU A 420 -4.99 -2.97 -11.82
CA GLU A 420 -6.16 -3.87 -11.77
C GLU A 420 -6.74 -4.21 -13.15
N HIS A 421 -6.00 -3.92 -14.22
CA HIS A 421 -6.35 -4.24 -15.61
C HIS A 421 -7.78 -3.82 -16.04
N SER A 422 -8.32 -2.78 -15.41
CA SER A 422 -9.70 -2.35 -15.61
C SER A 422 -9.86 -0.84 -15.43
N TYR A 423 -11.07 -0.36 -15.69
CA TYR A 423 -11.43 1.05 -15.58
C TYR A 423 -12.58 1.24 -14.60
N ALA A 424 -12.42 2.10 -13.60
CA ALA A 424 -13.53 2.41 -12.70
C ALA A 424 -13.52 3.84 -12.19
N ILE A 425 -14.75 4.38 -12.06
CA ILE A 425 -15.03 5.59 -11.31
C ILE A 425 -15.60 5.15 -9.96
N TYR A 426 -14.82 5.30 -8.90
CA TYR A 426 -15.29 5.04 -7.56
C TYR A 426 -16.20 6.15 -7.06
N GLN A 427 -17.09 5.81 -6.12
CA GLN A 427 -17.90 6.80 -5.43
C GLN A 427 -16.99 7.82 -4.72
N ASP A 428 -17.33 9.09 -4.87
CA ASP A 428 -16.61 10.19 -4.25
C ASP A 428 -16.73 10.11 -2.72
N GLY A 429 -15.67 10.49 -1.99
CA GLY A 429 -15.63 10.51 -0.53
C GLY A 429 -15.28 9.18 0.15
N ILE A 430 -15.05 8.10 -0.61
CA ILE A 430 -14.61 6.81 -0.04
C ILE A 430 -13.32 7.00 0.78
N TYR A 431 -13.36 6.58 2.05
CA TYR A 431 -12.29 6.75 3.05
C TYR A 431 -11.78 8.20 3.19
N GLY A 432 -12.62 9.19 2.87
CA GLY A 432 -12.28 10.61 2.94
C GLY A 432 -11.52 11.14 1.72
N LEU A 433 -11.22 10.31 0.71
CA LEU A 433 -10.63 10.78 -0.55
C LEU A 433 -11.72 11.41 -1.42
N ALA A 434 -11.48 12.62 -1.92
CA ALA A 434 -12.46 13.34 -2.75
C ALA A 434 -12.89 12.52 -3.98
N LYS A 435 -11.92 12.00 -4.75
CA LYS A 435 -12.15 11.21 -5.97
C LYS A 435 -11.07 10.15 -6.13
N GLY A 436 -11.44 8.87 -6.20
CA GLY A 436 -10.56 7.75 -6.56
C GLY A 436 -10.91 7.18 -7.94
N ARG A 437 -9.91 6.97 -8.80
CA ARG A 437 -10.10 6.57 -10.21
C ARG A 437 -9.12 5.47 -10.58
N LEU A 438 -9.66 4.38 -11.13
CA LEU A 438 -8.89 3.28 -11.68
C LEU A 438 -8.84 3.41 -13.19
N LEU A 439 -7.64 3.39 -13.75
CA LEU A 439 -7.32 3.50 -15.16
C LEU A 439 -6.16 2.55 -15.49
N GLY A 440 -6.43 1.25 -15.41
CA GLY A 440 -5.45 0.20 -15.66
C GLY A 440 -5.72 -0.64 -16.90
N SER A 441 -6.62 -0.24 -17.80
CA SER A 441 -6.94 -1.03 -19.01
C SER A 441 -6.62 -0.29 -20.30
N SER A 442 -5.46 0.37 -20.41
CA SER A 442 -5.15 1.15 -21.62
C SER A 442 -4.65 0.33 -22.80
N SER A 443 -3.98 -0.81 -22.61
CA SER A 443 -3.75 -1.73 -23.73
C SER A 443 -3.65 -3.20 -23.35
N TYR A 444 -3.68 -3.51 -22.04
CA TYR A 444 -3.83 -4.88 -21.59
C TYR A 444 -5.16 -5.46 -22.07
N GLU A 445 -5.10 -6.59 -22.79
CA GLU A 445 -6.27 -7.29 -23.32
C GLU A 445 -6.96 -8.12 -22.21
N GLU A 446 -7.65 -7.42 -21.30
CA GLU A 446 -8.35 -8.03 -20.17
C GLU A 446 -9.55 -8.87 -20.65
N MET A 447 -9.58 -10.15 -20.24
CA MET A 447 -10.63 -11.07 -20.67
C MET A 447 -11.89 -10.93 -19.82
N THR A 448 -13.06 -11.04 -20.47
CA THR A 448 -14.36 -11.11 -19.79
C THR A 448 -14.48 -12.27 -18.80
N SER A 449 -13.72 -13.35 -19.01
CA SER A 449 -13.65 -14.50 -18.11
C SER A 449 -12.87 -14.25 -16.82
N GLU A 450 -12.10 -13.16 -16.74
CA GLU A 450 -11.30 -12.80 -15.56
C GLU A 450 -12.09 -11.98 -14.54
N THR A 451 -13.33 -11.62 -14.87
CA THR A 451 -14.28 -10.95 -13.96
C THR A 451 -13.69 -9.71 -13.25
N PRO A 452 -12.98 -8.79 -13.94
CA PRO A 452 -12.31 -7.65 -13.31
C PRO A 452 -13.28 -6.66 -12.63
N TYR A 453 -14.57 -6.73 -12.95
CA TYR A 453 -15.63 -5.87 -12.43
C TYR A 453 -16.48 -6.52 -11.33
N ASP A 454 -16.07 -7.68 -10.80
CA ASP A 454 -16.79 -8.36 -9.73
C ASP A 454 -16.87 -7.51 -8.46
N ASN A 455 -17.99 -7.66 -7.74
CA ASN A 455 -18.28 -6.93 -6.53
C ASN A 455 -17.87 -7.71 -5.28
N ASN A 456 -16.59 -8.05 -5.17
CA ASN A 456 -16.07 -8.78 -4.02
C ASN A 456 -16.12 -7.94 -2.73
N TYR A 457 -16.01 -6.62 -2.84
CA TYR A 457 -15.99 -5.68 -1.71
C TYR A 457 -17.01 -4.55 -1.86
N PRO A 458 -18.28 -4.76 -1.44
CA PRO A 458 -19.37 -3.80 -1.65
C PRO A 458 -19.22 -2.47 -0.90
N LEU A 459 -18.30 -2.38 0.07
CA LEU A 459 -17.97 -1.15 0.79
C LEU A 459 -17.15 -0.15 -0.05
N VAL A 460 -16.69 -0.57 -1.22
CA VAL A 460 -15.98 0.28 -2.18
C VAL A 460 -16.81 0.41 -3.47
N PRO A 461 -17.94 1.14 -3.42
CA PRO A 461 -18.86 1.22 -4.55
C PRO A 461 -18.30 2.07 -5.70
N TYR A 462 -18.77 1.73 -6.90
CA TYR A 462 -18.60 2.55 -8.08
C TYR A 462 -19.66 3.65 -8.17
N ALA A 463 -19.36 4.74 -8.87
CA ALA A 463 -20.31 5.82 -9.13
C ALA A 463 -20.44 6.13 -10.61
N GLY A 464 -21.66 5.98 -11.14
CA GLY A 464 -22.11 6.65 -12.36
C GLY A 464 -21.34 6.34 -13.64
N PHE A 465 -20.49 5.31 -13.69
CA PHE A 465 -19.74 4.95 -14.90
C PHE A 465 -20.40 3.83 -15.70
N THR A 466 -20.07 3.82 -16.99
CA THR A 466 -20.42 2.74 -17.91
C THR A 466 -19.22 1.82 -18.04
N GLN A 467 -19.39 0.55 -17.68
CA GLN A 467 -18.38 -0.48 -17.94
C GLN A 467 -18.00 -0.44 -19.43
N PRO A 468 -16.70 -0.52 -19.79
CA PRO A 468 -16.29 -0.53 -21.19
C PRO A 468 -17.01 -1.65 -21.93
N ASN A 469 -17.28 -1.45 -23.23
CA ASN A 469 -17.83 -2.52 -24.05
C ASN A 469 -16.88 -3.71 -24.05
N ASN A 470 -17.39 -4.86 -24.47
CA ASN A 470 -16.55 -6.00 -24.78
C ASN A 470 -16.91 -6.55 -26.14
N SER A 471 -15.89 -6.95 -26.88
CA SER A 471 -15.98 -7.67 -28.16
C SER A 471 -15.04 -8.86 -28.11
N ASP A 472 -15.49 -9.98 -28.67
CA ASP A 472 -14.67 -11.20 -28.86
C ASP A 472 -14.01 -11.72 -27.58
N GLY A 473 -14.65 -11.47 -26.43
CA GLY A 473 -14.20 -11.93 -25.12
C GLY A 473 -13.29 -10.97 -24.37
N TYR A 474 -12.96 -9.79 -24.92
CA TYR A 474 -12.08 -8.78 -24.32
C TYR A 474 -12.82 -7.48 -24.03
N TYR A 475 -12.46 -6.80 -22.94
CA TYR A 475 -12.94 -5.45 -22.69
C TYR A 475 -12.22 -4.42 -23.57
N ASP A 476 -12.94 -3.37 -23.98
CA ASP A 476 -12.35 -2.21 -24.64
C ASP A 476 -11.26 -1.58 -23.78
N HIS A 477 -10.21 -1.11 -24.45
CA HIS A 477 -9.17 -0.29 -23.86
C HIS A 477 -9.72 1.05 -23.39
N THR A 478 -9.11 1.65 -22.37
CA THR A 478 -9.53 2.94 -21.83
C THR A 478 -8.39 3.92 -21.65
N CYS A 479 -8.68 5.21 -21.80
CA CYS A 479 -7.75 6.29 -21.48
C CYS A 479 -8.49 7.49 -20.86
N ALA A 480 -7.75 8.33 -20.13
CA ALA A 480 -8.28 9.57 -19.57
C ALA A 480 -7.59 10.78 -20.20
N VAL A 481 -8.37 11.81 -20.50
CA VAL A 481 -7.91 13.05 -21.13
C VAL A 481 -8.30 14.23 -20.25
N PHE A 482 -7.30 14.81 -19.60
CA PHE A 482 -7.43 16.00 -18.79
C PHE A 482 -7.36 17.22 -19.70
N ASN A 483 -8.37 18.08 -19.64
CA ASN A 483 -8.38 19.36 -20.34
C ASN A 483 -8.34 20.49 -19.32
N PHE A 484 -7.21 21.20 -19.30
CA PHE A 484 -6.95 22.29 -18.38
C PHE A 484 -7.56 23.63 -18.81
N THR A 485 -8.17 23.70 -19.99
CA THR A 485 -8.83 24.91 -20.50
C THR A 485 -9.88 25.43 -19.51
N ARG A 486 -9.62 26.61 -18.94
CA ARG A 486 -10.45 27.23 -17.89
C ARG A 486 -10.50 28.75 -18.05
N THR A 487 -11.58 29.38 -17.59
CA THR A 487 -11.73 30.84 -17.60
C THR A 487 -10.98 31.48 -16.44
N ASN A 488 -11.11 30.92 -15.23
CA ASN A 488 -10.37 31.34 -14.05
C ASN A 488 -9.38 30.25 -13.61
N PRO A 489 -8.20 30.61 -13.08
CA PRO A 489 -7.20 29.65 -12.63
C PRO A 489 -7.68 28.65 -11.56
N ASN A 490 -8.71 29.00 -10.79
CA ASN A 490 -9.28 28.17 -9.72
C ASN A 490 -10.49 27.34 -10.15
N ASP A 491 -10.95 27.47 -11.40
CA ASP A 491 -12.05 26.65 -11.90
C ASP A 491 -11.64 25.17 -11.95
N SER A 492 -12.64 24.29 -11.91
CA SER A 492 -12.43 22.85 -12.12
C SER A 492 -11.87 22.56 -13.51
N ILE A 493 -11.07 21.50 -13.62
CA ILE A 493 -10.62 20.94 -14.90
C ILE A 493 -11.58 19.84 -15.33
N SER A 494 -11.79 19.69 -16.64
CA SER A 494 -12.61 18.60 -17.16
C SER A 494 -11.74 17.38 -17.49
N VAL A 495 -12.23 16.19 -17.14
CA VAL A 495 -11.61 14.91 -17.52
C VAL A 495 -12.61 14.11 -18.32
N ASN A 496 -12.22 13.70 -19.52
CA ASN A 496 -13.00 12.81 -20.38
C ASN A 496 -12.33 11.45 -20.41
N TYR A 497 -13.12 10.40 -20.27
CA TYR A 497 -12.69 9.03 -20.38
C TYR A 497 -13.22 8.45 -21.68
N TYR A 498 -12.37 7.74 -22.40
CA TYR A 498 -12.70 7.14 -23.68
C TYR A 498 -12.51 5.64 -23.62
N SER A 499 -13.36 4.89 -24.34
CA SER A 499 -13.07 3.52 -24.73
C SER A 499 -12.51 3.45 -26.16
N PHE A 500 -11.75 2.40 -26.43
CA PHE A 500 -11.25 2.03 -27.74
C PHE A 500 -11.31 0.51 -27.90
N PRO A 501 -11.81 -0.03 -29.02
CA PRO A 501 -11.98 -1.47 -29.17
C PRO A 501 -10.69 -2.27 -28.93
N SER A 502 -10.81 -3.39 -28.22
CA SER A 502 -9.80 -4.46 -28.18
C SER A 502 -10.32 -5.67 -28.97
N TRP A 503 -9.42 -6.43 -29.60
CA TRP A 503 -9.79 -7.55 -30.49
C TRP A 503 -8.92 -8.80 -30.31
N GLY A 504 -8.23 -8.93 -29.16
CA GLY A 504 -7.48 -10.13 -28.78
C GLY A 504 -6.41 -10.55 -29.79
N GLN A 505 -5.96 -9.61 -30.63
CA GLN A 505 -5.11 -9.79 -31.81
C GLN A 505 -5.51 -10.87 -32.84
N ASN A 506 -6.63 -11.57 -32.64
CA ASN A 506 -7.08 -12.70 -33.47
C ASN A 506 -7.81 -12.24 -34.73
N GLU A 507 -8.24 -10.98 -34.74
CA GLU A 507 -8.98 -10.36 -35.83
C GLU A 507 -8.25 -9.13 -36.36
N SER A 508 -8.66 -8.65 -37.53
CA SER A 508 -8.22 -7.33 -38.02
C SER A 508 -8.88 -6.23 -37.20
N MET A 509 -8.19 -5.09 -37.03
CA MET A 509 -8.75 -3.89 -36.39
C MET A 509 -10.23 -3.66 -36.81
N PRO A 510 -11.15 -3.53 -35.84
CA PRO A 510 -12.56 -3.30 -36.13
C PRO A 510 -12.78 -2.10 -37.05
N SER A 511 -13.70 -2.23 -38.01
CA SER A 511 -14.01 -1.16 -38.95
C SER A 511 -14.55 0.07 -38.20
N GLY A 512 -13.90 1.22 -38.37
CA GLY A 512 -14.29 2.45 -37.71
C GLY A 512 -13.82 2.58 -36.26
N ALA A 513 -12.84 1.78 -35.81
CA ALA A 513 -12.22 1.94 -34.49
C ALA A 513 -11.76 3.39 -34.26
N ALA A 514 -12.28 3.99 -33.19
CA ALA A 514 -12.02 5.37 -32.78
C ALA A 514 -12.28 5.50 -31.28
N LEU A 515 -11.74 6.55 -30.65
CA LEU A 515 -12.07 6.87 -29.27
C LEU A 515 -13.55 7.21 -29.15
N THR A 516 -14.23 6.52 -28.23
CA THR A 516 -15.63 6.75 -27.90
C THR A 516 -15.74 7.25 -26.46
N PRO A 517 -16.30 8.44 -26.19
CA PRO A 517 -16.47 8.92 -24.82
C PRO A 517 -17.37 7.97 -24.01
N ILE A 518 -16.92 7.56 -22.83
CA ILE A 518 -17.67 6.68 -21.92
C ILE A 518 -18.07 7.36 -20.61
N TYR A 519 -17.33 8.39 -20.20
CA TYR A 519 -17.63 9.19 -19.01
C TYR A 519 -16.94 10.55 -19.08
N SER A 520 -17.51 11.55 -18.42
CA SER A 520 -16.90 12.87 -18.27
C SER A 520 -17.18 13.40 -16.87
N GLU A 521 -16.19 14.05 -16.27
CA GLU A 521 -16.36 14.74 -14.99
C GLU A 521 -15.56 16.02 -14.91
N ASN A 522 -15.89 16.84 -13.92
CA ASN A 522 -15.10 17.99 -13.53
C ASN A 522 -14.40 17.69 -12.20
N ILE A 523 -13.09 17.94 -12.16
CA ILE A 523 -12.27 17.83 -10.96
C ILE A 523 -11.96 19.25 -10.50
N GLY A 524 -12.48 19.64 -9.34
CA GLY A 524 -12.26 20.95 -8.71
C GLY A 524 -11.33 20.85 -7.51
N ALA A 525 -11.29 21.90 -6.70
CA ALA A 525 -10.69 21.80 -5.37
C ALA A 525 -11.37 20.70 -4.56
N SER A 526 -10.60 20.03 -3.68
CA SER A 526 -11.13 18.99 -2.81
C SER A 526 -12.35 19.53 -2.06
N THR A 527 -13.48 18.84 -2.21
CA THR A 527 -14.75 19.21 -1.57
C THR A 527 -14.84 18.71 -0.13
N MET A 528 -13.89 17.87 0.30
CA MET A 528 -13.80 17.34 1.66
C MET A 528 -13.42 18.49 2.60
N LYS A 529 -14.30 18.81 3.56
CA LYS A 529 -13.98 19.77 4.61
C LYS A 529 -13.32 19.04 5.78
N SER A 530 -12.58 19.78 6.59
CA SER A 530 -11.95 19.28 7.81
C SER A 530 -12.92 18.44 8.65
N GLN A 531 -12.42 17.39 9.31
CA GLN A 531 -13.17 16.60 10.29
C GLN A 531 -13.99 17.52 11.21
N THR A 532 -15.32 17.39 11.21
CA THR A 532 -16.19 18.19 12.09
C THR A 532 -16.67 17.33 13.25
N TRP A 533 -16.60 17.90 14.45
CA TRP A 533 -17.17 17.30 15.65
C TRP A 533 -18.60 17.80 15.83
N SER A 534 -19.55 16.89 16.04
CA SER A 534 -20.95 17.18 16.35
C SER A 534 -21.36 16.47 17.66
N GLY A 535 -22.33 17.01 18.41
CA GLY A 535 -22.75 16.48 19.73
C GLY A 535 -22.58 17.43 20.93
N ASN A 536 -21.98 16.94 22.02
CA ASN A 536 -22.02 17.45 23.41
C ASN A 536 -23.39 17.27 24.09
N ASN A 537 -24.02 16.13 23.80
CA ASN A 537 -25.27 15.77 24.42
C ASN A 537 -25.00 14.97 25.70
N LYS A 538 -25.78 15.25 26.74
CA LYS A 538 -25.87 14.35 27.91
C LYS A 538 -26.51 13.05 27.44
N ILE A 539 -25.99 11.90 27.88
CA ILE A 539 -26.69 10.62 27.74
C ILE A 539 -27.87 10.67 28.71
N SER A 540 -29.06 10.99 28.21
CA SER A 540 -30.23 11.32 29.04
C SER A 540 -30.96 10.11 29.59
N ASP A 541 -30.85 8.95 28.94
CA ASP A 541 -31.40 7.70 29.46
C ASP A 541 -30.53 7.16 30.60
N GLY A 542 -31.13 6.99 31.78
CA GLY A 542 -30.50 6.40 32.96
C GLY A 542 -29.77 7.36 33.91
N ASN A 543 -29.66 8.66 33.61
CA ASN A 543 -28.90 9.64 34.42
C ASN A 543 -27.49 9.14 34.80
N LEU A 544 -26.74 8.68 33.81
CA LEU A 544 -25.40 8.14 34.05
C LEU A 544 -24.44 9.24 34.51
N GLU A 545 -23.80 9.01 35.66
CA GLU A 545 -22.75 9.85 36.22
C GLU A 545 -21.48 9.04 36.41
N CYS A 546 -20.32 9.65 36.16
CA CYS A 546 -19.04 9.04 36.44
C CYS A 546 -18.16 9.93 37.31
N LYS A 547 -17.31 9.29 38.11
CA LYS A 547 -16.30 9.94 38.96
C LYS A 547 -14.95 10.08 38.24
N ASN A 548 -14.60 9.07 37.46
CA ASN A 548 -13.33 8.98 36.73
C ASN A 548 -13.59 8.81 35.23
N THR A 549 -12.52 8.83 34.42
CA THR A 549 -12.59 8.62 32.97
C THR A 549 -13.36 7.31 32.68
N PRO A 550 -14.45 7.34 31.89
CA PRO A 550 -15.08 6.12 31.41
C PRO A 550 -14.20 5.46 30.35
N ALA A 551 -14.16 4.13 30.33
CA ALA A 551 -13.53 3.36 29.26
C ALA A 551 -14.58 2.82 28.31
N LEU A 552 -14.20 2.69 27.05
CA LEU A 552 -15.14 2.30 26.01
C LEU A 552 -14.49 1.32 25.01
N CYS A 553 -15.31 0.46 24.41
CA CYS A 553 -14.92 -0.38 23.28
C CYS A 553 -16.13 -0.68 22.37
N THR A 554 -15.93 -1.38 21.26
CA THR A 554 -16.96 -1.72 20.28
C THR A 554 -16.76 -3.12 19.73
N ASP A 555 -17.85 -3.79 19.36
CA ASP A 555 -17.84 -5.01 18.54
C ASP A 555 -18.17 -4.73 17.06
N GLY A 556 -18.29 -3.44 16.69
CA GLY A 556 -18.72 -2.96 15.38
C GLY A 556 -20.24 -2.72 15.26
N THR A 557 -21.05 -3.22 16.20
CA THR A 557 -22.51 -3.09 16.19
C THR A 557 -23.05 -2.26 17.35
N LYS A 558 -22.37 -2.31 18.50
CA LYS A 558 -22.73 -1.56 19.71
C LYS A 558 -21.48 -0.96 20.33
N ILE A 559 -21.69 0.11 21.09
CA ILE A 559 -20.66 0.68 21.94
C ILE A 559 -20.87 0.17 23.36
N TYR A 560 -19.79 -0.25 23.98
CA TYR A 560 -19.73 -0.75 25.34
C TYR A 560 -18.95 0.22 26.21
N MET A 561 -19.42 0.45 27.43
CA MET A 561 -18.81 1.36 28.38
C MET A 561 -18.60 0.69 29.72
N LEU A 562 -17.44 0.95 30.32
CA LEU A 562 -17.12 0.60 31.69
C LEU A 562 -16.76 1.88 32.43
N TYR A 563 -17.42 2.16 33.54
CA TYR A 563 -17.22 3.41 34.27
C TYR A 563 -17.40 3.24 35.77
N GLN A 564 -16.81 4.15 36.52
CA GLN A 564 -16.96 4.26 37.97
C GLN A 564 -17.98 5.35 38.27
N ASN A 565 -19.04 5.02 39.00
CA ASN A 565 -20.03 6.00 39.43
C ASN A 565 -19.52 6.86 40.61
N PRO A 566 -20.24 7.90 41.05
CA PRO A 566 -19.84 8.74 42.19
C PRO A 566 -19.63 8.00 43.52
N ASP A 567 -20.32 6.85 43.71
CA ASP A 567 -20.23 5.98 44.88
C ASP A 567 -19.09 4.94 44.79
N ASP A 568 -18.17 5.10 43.84
CA ASP A 568 -17.04 4.20 43.55
C ASP A 568 -17.43 2.82 43.01
N VAL A 569 -18.69 2.59 42.65
CA VAL A 569 -19.17 1.32 42.11
C VAL A 569 -18.83 1.23 40.62
N LEU A 570 -18.34 0.06 40.20
CA LEU A 570 -18.06 -0.25 38.80
C LEU A 570 -19.36 -0.62 38.08
N HIS A 571 -19.61 0.03 36.95
CA HIS A 571 -20.77 -0.16 36.11
C HIS A 571 -20.36 -0.51 34.68
N PHE A 572 -21.17 -1.36 34.03
CA PHE A 572 -21.07 -1.67 32.62
C PHE A 572 -22.34 -1.22 31.92
N SER A 573 -22.18 -0.56 30.77
CA SER A 573 -23.29 -0.21 29.91
C SER A 573 -23.04 -0.59 28.45
N ASN A 574 -24.12 -0.78 27.69
CA ASN A 574 -24.05 -0.86 26.23
C ASN A 574 -25.16 -0.03 25.58
N PHE A 575 -24.86 0.48 24.40
CA PHE A 575 -25.73 1.33 23.62
C PHE A 575 -25.53 1.11 22.12
N ASP A 576 -26.59 1.32 21.35
CA ASP A 576 -26.50 1.34 19.88
C ASP A 576 -25.73 2.58 19.40
N PRO A 577 -25.19 2.59 18.16
CA PRO A 577 -24.44 3.74 17.64
C PRO A 577 -25.26 5.03 17.57
N ALA A 578 -26.59 4.90 17.49
CA ALA A 578 -27.52 6.03 17.54
C ALA A 578 -27.84 6.53 18.96
N LEU A 579 -27.36 5.85 20.00
CA LEU A 579 -27.53 6.17 21.42
C LEU A 579 -29.01 6.30 21.84
N THR A 580 -29.87 5.44 21.29
CA THR A 580 -31.31 5.42 21.52
C THR A 580 -31.76 4.43 22.59
N SER A 581 -30.90 3.48 22.97
CA SER A 581 -31.17 2.54 24.05
C SER A 581 -29.93 2.32 24.90
N VAL A 582 -30.11 2.36 26.22
CA VAL A 582 -29.02 2.18 27.20
C VAL A 582 -29.40 1.04 28.14
N HIS A 583 -28.54 0.03 28.23
CA HIS A 583 -28.57 -0.95 29.30
C HIS A 583 -27.46 -0.61 30.29
N ASP A 584 -27.79 -0.40 31.56
CA ASP A 584 -26.83 -0.19 32.66
C ASP A 584 -26.93 -1.34 33.67
N GLN A 585 -25.78 -1.83 34.12
CA GLN A 585 -25.68 -2.82 35.19
C GLN A 585 -24.51 -2.51 36.13
N SER A 586 -24.77 -2.61 37.43
CA SER A 586 -23.70 -2.66 38.42
C SER A 586 -22.95 -3.99 38.29
N MET A 587 -21.62 -3.92 38.34
CA MET A 587 -20.74 -5.08 38.27
C MET A 587 -20.50 -5.72 39.64
N GLY A 588 -20.97 -5.11 40.73
CA GLY A 588 -20.81 -5.61 42.09
C GLY A 588 -19.42 -5.40 42.73
N TYR A 589 -18.55 -4.63 42.08
CA TYR A 589 -17.22 -4.28 42.55
C TYR A 589 -17.06 -2.77 42.70
N SER A 590 -16.07 -2.34 43.47
CA SER A 590 -15.70 -0.93 43.58
C SER A 590 -14.31 -0.69 43.01
N THR A 591 -14.11 0.48 42.41
CA THR A 591 -12.82 0.88 41.86
C THR A 591 -12.44 2.28 42.32
N ASP A 592 -11.14 2.56 42.38
CA ASP A 592 -10.56 3.84 42.80
C ASP A 592 -9.90 4.62 41.66
N HIS A 593 -9.67 3.98 40.51
CA HIS A 593 -9.09 4.59 39.32
C HIS A 593 -9.99 4.37 38.09
N SER A 594 -9.64 5.03 36.99
CA SER A 594 -10.35 4.83 35.72
C SER A 594 -10.20 3.37 35.26
N PRO A 595 -11.29 2.66 34.98
CA PRO A 595 -11.23 1.28 34.53
C PRO A 595 -10.85 1.21 33.04
N SER A 596 -10.70 0.01 32.50
CA SER A 596 -10.48 -0.23 31.07
C SER A 596 -11.30 -1.42 30.58
N ILE A 597 -11.72 -1.38 29.31
CA ILE A 597 -12.48 -2.47 28.68
C ILE A 597 -11.91 -2.77 27.30
N ALA A 598 -11.77 -4.05 26.97
CA ALA A 598 -11.30 -4.52 25.67
C ALA A 598 -12.27 -5.58 25.09
N TYR A 599 -12.55 -5.48 23.79
CA TYR A 599 -13.30 -6.50 23.05
C TYR A 599 -12.33 -7.56 22.53
N ALA A 600 -12.56 -8.83 22.88
CA ALA A 600 -11.62 -9.94 22.62
C ALA A 600 -12.11 -10.94 21.57
N GLY A 601 -13.25 -10.68 20.93
CA GLY A 601 -13.85 -11.56 19.93
C GLY A 601 -15.34 -11.81 20.21
N PRO A 602 -16.00 -12.64 19.39
CA PRO A 602 -17.46 -12.80 19.43
C PRO A 602 -17.98 -13.09 20.84
N SER A 603 -18.73 -12.15 21.39
CA SER A 603 -19.31 -12.23 22.74
C SER A 603 -18.32 -12.30 23.92
N THR A 604 -17.06 -11.88 23.73
CA THR A 604 -16.03 -11.87 24.77
C THR A 604 -15.50 -10.48 25.06
N TRP A 605 -15.54 -10.06 26.32
CA TRP A 605 -15.00 -8.77 26.77
C TRP A 605 -14.13 -8.95 28.01
N TYR A 606 -13.09 -8.13 28.11
CA TYR A 606 -12.23 -8.03 29.28
C TYR A 606 -12.49 -6.70 29.97
N ALA A 607 -12.88 -6.74 31.25
CA ALA A 607 -12.99 -5.57 32.10
C ALA A 607 -11.85 -5.57 33.12
N LEU A 608 -11.06 -4.50 33.11
CA LEU A 608 -9.92 -4.28 33.98
C LEU A 608 -10.19 -3.10 34.89
N PHE A 609 -9.93 -3.27 36.18
CA PHE A 609 -10.13 -2.22 37.17
C PHE A 609 -9.19 -2.44 38.36
N SER A 610 -8.94 -1.37 39.11
CA SER A 610 -8.23 -1.44 40.39
C SER A 610 -9.27 -1.64 41.48
N ASP A 611 -9.21 -2.75 42.22
CA ASP A 611 -10.19 -3.07 43.25
C ASP A 611 -9.97 -2.21 44.50
N LYS A 612 -10.87 -1.24 44.71
CA LYS A 612 -10.78 -0.32 45.84
C LYS A 612 -10.95 -1.04 47.19
N SER A 613 -11.75 -2.10 47.21
CA SER A 613 -12.00 -2.88 48.43
C SER A 613 -10.81 -3.73 48.85
N ASP A 614 -9.86 -3.95 47.92
CA ASP A 614 -8.65 -4.74 48.14
C ASP A 614 -7.37 -4.01 47.68
N ASN A 615 -7.14 -2.83 48.25
CA ASN A 615 -5.90 -2.05 48.11
C ASN A 615 -5.44 -1.84 46.66
N SER A 616 -6.36 -1.44 45.78
CA SER A 616 -6.11 -1.05 44.39
C SER A 616 -5.46 -2.17 43.55
N LYS A 617 -5.70 -3.44 43.92
CA LYS A 617 -5.20 -4.59 43.15
C LYS A 617 -5.83 -4.63 41.77
N LEU A 618 -5.00 -4.80 40.74
CA LEU A 618 -5.46 -4.94 39.37
C LEU A 618 -6.27 -6.23 39.25
N SER A 619 -7.51 -6.12 38.78
CA SER A 619 -8.44 -7.24 38.66
C SER A 619 -9.01 -7.30 37.26
N LEU A 620 -9.18 -8.53 36.75
CA LEU A 620 -9.77 -8.85 35.46
C LEU A 620 -11.11 -9.56 35.68
N MET A 621 -12.15 -9.09 35.03
CA MET A 621 -13.38 -9.83 34.79
C MET A 621 -13.46 -10.19 33.31
N ILE A 622 -13.93 -11.40 33.02
CA ILE A 622 -14.14 -11.89 31.66
C ILE A 622 -15.64 -12.03 31.45
N CYS A 623 -16.16 -11.38 30.41
CA CYS A 623 -17.49 -11.64 29.90
C CYS A 623 -17.39 -12.76 28.85
N ASP A 624 -18.13 -13.83 29.03
CA ASP A 624 -18.26 -14.92 28.05
C ASP A 624 -19.75 -15.12 27.75
N ASN A 625 -20.12 -15.08 26.47
CA ASN A 625 -21.50 -15.21 25.98
C ASN A 625 -22.47 -14.26 26.70
N GLY A 626 -22.04 -13.01 26.91
CA GLY A 626 -22.85 -11.96 27.53
C GLY A 626 -23.00 -12.06 29.06
N LYS A 627 -22.23 -12.94 29.73
CA LYS A 627 -22.23 -13.06 31.18
C LYS A 627 -20.85 -12.77 31.75
N TRP A 628 -20.79 -11.82 32.68
CA TRP A 628 -19.59 -11.50 33.44
C TRP A 628 -19.30 -12.57 34.49
N GLY A 629 -18.09 -13.13 34.47
CA GLY A 629 -17.56 -13.97 35.53
C GLY A 629 -17.09 -13.17 36.75
N ASN A 630 -16.65 -13.88 37.79
CA ASN A 630 -16.07 -13.27 38.99
C ASN A 630 -14.72 -12.60 38.68
N ALA A 631 -14.44 -11.49 39.34
CA ALA A 631 -13.14 -10.83 39.24
C ALA A 631 -12.01 -11.73 39.74
N GLN A 632 -10.92 -11.79 38.98
CA GLN A 632 -9.68 -12.45 39.33
C GLN A 632 -8.56 -11.42 39.43
N HIS A 633 -7.76 -11.50 40.48
CA HIS A 633 -6.58 -10.64 40.57
C HIS A 633 -5.56 -10.98 39.49
N VAL A 634 -5.06 -9.95 38.81
CA VAL A 634 -3.96 -10.07 37.86
C VAL A 634 -2.68 -10.32 38.63
N LYS A 635 -1.95 -11.37 38.25
CA LYS A 635 -0.69 -11.77 38.88
C LYS A 635 0.42 -11.81 37.85
N ASP A 636 1.62 -11.38 38.22
CA ASP A 636 2.79 -11.47 37.36
C ASP A 636 3.28 -12.93 37.19
N GLY A 637 4.32 -13.12 36.37
CA GLY A 637 4.94 -14.45 36.16
C GLY A 637 5.56 -15.07 37.42
N ASN A 638 5.73 -14.29 38.49
CA ASN A 638 6.17 -14.76 39.81
C ASN A 638 5.00 -14.98 40.78
N ASN A 639 3.74 -14.94 40.28
CA ASN A 639 2.51 -15.10 41.05
C ASN A 639 2.26 -13.99 42.09
N ASN A 640 2.92 -12.83 41.96
CA ASN A 640 2.62 -11.67 42.79
C ASN A 640 1.42 -10.92 42.24
N THR A 641 0.51 -10.50 43.12
CA THR A 641 -0.63 -9.68 42.71
C THR A 641 -0.18 -8.25 42.39
N ILE A 642 -0.66 -7.73 41.27
CA ILE A 642 -0.29 -6.42 40.75
C ILE A 642 -1.16 -5.33 41.39
N GLN A 643 -0.55 -4.21 41.77
CA GLN A 643 -1.24 -3.05 42.32
C GLN A 643 -1.08 -1.84 41.41
N VAL A 644 -2.20 -1.14 41.19
CA VAL A 644 -2.28 0.03 40.32
C VAL A 644 -2.20 1.29 41.15
N GLY A 645 -1.32 2.21 40.75
CA GLY A 645 -1.23 3.56 41.31
C GLY A 645 -2.18 4.54 40.63
N SER A 646 -2.35 4.44 39.30
CA SER A 646 -3.44 5.06 38.55
C SER A 646 -3.47 4.58 37.10
N GLY A 647 -4.59 4.87 36.41
CA GLY A 647 -4.67 4.96 34.96
C GLY A 647 -4.47 3.64 34.20
N ILE A 648 -5.54 2.88 34.01
CA ILE A 648 -5.52 1.60 33.31
C ILE A 648 -5.93 1.82 31.84
N SER A 649 -5.13 1.30 30.90
CA SER A 649 -5.50 1.23 29.48
C SER A 649 -5.25 -0.17 28.95
N SER A 650 -6.06 -0.63 28.00
CA SER A 650 -5.96 -1.97 27.47
C SER A 650 -6.31 -2.03 25.98
N VAL A 651 -5.67 -2.96 25.27
CA VAL A 651 -5.93 -3.21 23.85
C VAL A 651 -5.71 -4.69 23.52
N MET A 652 -6.46 -5.20 22.55
CA MET A 652 -6.21 -6.52 21.97
C MET A 652 -5.28 -6.38 20.76
N PHE A 653 -4.26 -7.22 20.70
CA PHE A 653 -3.35 -7.30 19.56
C PHE A 653 -2.87 -8.74 19.37
N ASP A 654 -2.96 -9.27 18.15
CA ASP A 654 -2.53 -10.62 17.80
C ASP A 654 -3.01 -11.71 18.79
N GLY A 655 -4.32 -11.67 19.09
CA GLY A 655 -4.95 -12.61 20.02
C GLY A 655 -4.56 -12.47 21.50
N ALA A 656 -3.69 -11.52 21.85
CA ALA A 656 -3.26 -11.24 23.21
C ALA A 656 -3.84 -9.92 23.75
N LEU A 657 -4.04 -9.86 25.06
CA LEU A 657 -4.48 -8.65 25.76
C LEU A 657 -3.25 -7.92 26.32
N TYR A 658 -3.13 -6.64 26.02
CA TYR A 658 -2.09 -5.77 26.53
C TYR A 658 -2.71 -4.76 27.50
N VAL A 659 -2.06 -4.53 28.63
CA VAL A 659 -2.55 -3.63 29.69
C VAL A 659 -1.43 -2.72 30.16
N SER A 660 -1.65 -1.41 30.13
CA SER A 660 -0.75 -0.41 30.67
C SER A 660 -1.32 0.26 31.90
N PHE A 661 -0.43 0.65 32.84
CA PHE A 661 -0.80 1.33 34.08
C PHE A 661 0.41 2.00 34.74
N ILE A 662 0.14 2.90 35.69
CA ILE A 662 1.16 3.41 36.61
C ILE A 662 1.25 2.46 37.81
N GLN A 663 2.47 2.00 38.12
CA GLN A 663 2.72 1.09 39.24
C GLN A 663 2.52 1.79 40.59
N ASN A 664 1.78 1.16 41.51
CA ASN A 664 1.47 1.72 42.83
C ASN A 664 2.72 2.19 43.60
N GLY A 665 2.62 3.38 44.22
CA GLY A 665 3.71 4.00 44.97
C GLY A 665 4.90 4.50 44.14
N THR A 666 4.78 4.51 42.81
CA THR A 666 5.82 4.99 41.89
C THR A 666 5.22 5.88 40.80
N ASP A 667 6.08 6.49 39.99
CA ASP A 667 5.73 7.18 38.74
C ASP A 667 5.90 6.27 37.50
N ASN A 668 6.29 5.01 37.68
CA ASN A 668 6.65 4.15 36.58
C ASN A 668 5.43 3.66 35.80
N VAL A 669 5.45 3.87 34.48
CA VAL A 669 4.53 3.23 33.56
C VAL A 669 5.00 1.79 33.29
N ARG A 670 4.06 0.84 33.34
CA ARG A 670 4.27 -0.60 33.08
C ARG A 670 3.32 -1.08 32.01
N VAL A 671 3.73 -2.12 31.29
CA VAL A 671 2.88 -2.86 30.35
C VAL A 671 2.95 -4.35 30.66
N LEU A 672 1.78 -4.98 30.71
CA LEU A 672 1.61 -6.43 30.82
C LEU A 672 1.02 -6.98 29.53
N LYS A 673 1.42 -8.21 29.18
CA LYS A 673 0.80 -9.03 28.14
C LYS A 673 0.14 -10.23 28.79
N TYR A 674 -1.13 -10.47 28.46
CA TYR A 674 -1.84 -11.72 28.74
C TYR A 674 -1.97 -12.53 27.45
N ALA A 675 -1.28 -13.65 27.41
CA ALA A 675 -1.30 -14.59 26.30
C ALA A 675 -1.18 -16.02 26.83
N SER A 676 -1.86 -16.98 26.19
CA SER A 676 -1.80 -18.40 26.55
C SER A 676 -2.07 -18.67 28.05
N GLY A 677 -2.95 -17.88 28.67
CA GLY A 677 -3.34 -18.03 30.07
C GLY A 677 -2.38 -17.43 31.09
N ALA A 678 -1.30 -16.77 30.68
CA ALA A 678 -0.29 -16.20 31.57
C ALA A 678 -0.07 -14.70 31.34
N TRP A 679 0.25 -14.00 32.43
CA TRP A 679 0.58 -12.57 32.43
C TRP A 679 2.10 -12.38 32.53
N THR A 680 2.65 -11.54 31.66
CA THR A 680 4.10 -11.25 31.60
C THR A 680 4.33 -9.75 31.52
N TYR A 681 5.28 -9.24 32.30
CA TYR A 681 5.76 -7.86 32.16
C TYR A 681 6.56 -7.72 30.87
N LEU A 682 6.29 -6.67 30.11
CA LEU A 682 7.09 -6.33 28.94
C LEU A 682 8.26 -5.42 29.33
N THR A 683 9.40 -5.66 28.72
CA THR A 683 10.56 -4.77 28.82
C THR A 683 10.34 -3.59 27.88
N LEU A 684 10.44 -2.37 28.41
CA LEU A 684 10.27 -1.14 27.64
C LEU A 684 11.65 -0.53 27.33
N ALA A 685 11.86 0.01 26.13
CA ALA A 685 13.13 0.66 25.74
C ALA A 685 13.52 1.87 26.60
N ALA A 686 12.52 2.50 27.24
CA ALA A 686 12.72 3.55 28.21
C ALA A 686 12.09 3.14 29.54
N ALA A 687 12.44 3.83 30.62
CA ALA A 687 11.71 3.78 31.88
C ALA A 687 10.69 4.94 31.91
N PRO A 688 9.54 4.82 31.22
CA PRO A 688 8.55 5.89 31.15
C PRO A 688 8.04 6.21 32.55
N ALA A 689 8.06 7.50 32.89
CA ALA A 689 7.58 8.02 34.16
C ALA A 689 6.45 9.02 33.93
N ALA A 690 5.37 8.92 34.71
CA ALA A 690 4.19 9.76 34.65
C ALA A 690 3.76 10.18 36.07
N ASN A 691 3.34 11.44 36.24
CA ASN A 691 3.16 12.06 37.55
C ASN A 691 1.90 11.58 38.31
N THR A 692 0.76 11.48 37.63
CA THR A 692 -0.53 11.17 38.27
C THR A 692 -1.53 10.46 37.36
N ASN A 693 -1.30 10.44 36.04
CA ASN A 693 -2.32 10.17 35.05
C ASN A 693 -1.91 9.06 34.08
N GLY A 694 -2.89 8.24 33.68
CA GLY A 694 -2.68 6.98 33.00
C GLY A 694 -2.14 7.06 31.59
N PRO A 695 -1.26 6.12 31.22
CA PRO A 695 -0.91 5.89 29.83
C PRO A 695 -2.12 5.43 29.00
N GLY A 696 -2.07 5.64 27.69
CA GLY A 696 -3.01 5.13 26.72
C GLY A 696 -2.36 4.10 25.79
N LEU A 697 -3.01 2.96 25.57
CA LEU A 697 -2.63 1.99 24.56
C LEU A 697 -3.49 2.14 23.31
N GLY A 698 -2.86 2.12 22.15
CA GLY A 698 -3.53 2.00 20.85
C GLY A 698 -2.82 0.97 19.99
N VAL A 699 -3.55 0.35 19.07
CA VAL A 699 -2.98 -0.54 18.07
C VAL A 699 -2.99 0.17 16.74
N SER A 700 -1.91 0.11 15.98
CA SER A 700 -1.93 0.60 14.61
C SER A 700 -1.13 -0.35 13.74
N PHE A 701 -1.79 -0.86 12.71
CA PHE A 701 -1.24 -1.87 11.81
C PHE A 701 -0.73 -3.08 12.61
N ASP A 702 0.58 -3.30 12.62
CA ASP A 702 1.24 -4.44 13.26
C ASP A 702 1.95 -4.02 14.55
N MET A 703 1.59 -2.86 15.12
CA MET A 703 2.31 -2.22 16.22
C MET A 703 1.35 -1.82 17.34
N ILE A 704 1.85 -1.89 18.57
CA ILE A 704 1.18 -1.34 19.75
C ILE A 704 1.91 -0.05 20.12
N PHE A 705 1.13 1.00 20.38
CA PHE A 705 1.61 2.30 20.81
C PHE A 705 1.21 2.52 22.27
N LEU A 706 2.17 2.97 23.06
CA LEU A 706 1.98 3.40 24.45
C LEU A 706 2.23 4.90 24.52
N LEU A 707 1.17 5.68 24.70
CA LEU A 707 1.26 7.12 24.90
C LEU A 707 1.22 7.43 26.39
N TYR A 708 2.06 8.34 26.85
CA TYR A 708 2.10 8.70 28.26
C TYR A 708 2.52 10.17 28.45
N PRO A 709 2.03 10.84 29.51
CA PRO A 709 2.55 12.15 29.90
C PRO A 709 3.94 11.96 30.52
N ASP A 710 4.98 12.40 29.83
CA ASP A 710 6.35 12.27 30.32
C ASP A 710 6.62 13.27 31.45
N LYS A 711 6.65 12.74 32.68
CA LYS A 711 6.97 13.49 33.90
C LYS A 711 8.29 14.24 33.78
N ASN A 712 9.29 13.65 33.13
CA ASN A 712 10.63 14.21 33.03
C ASN A 712 10.71 15.32 31.99
N ASN A 713 9.68 15.47 31.15
CA ASN A 713 9.59 16.46 30.10
C ASN A 713 8.32 17.32 30.23
N ASN A 714 8.08 17.87 31.43
CA ASN A 714 6.97 18.79 31.70
C ASN A 714 5.57 18.26 31.31
N ASN A 715 5.34 16.94 31.45
CA ASN A 715 4.13 16.24 31.04
C ASN A 715 3.82 16.34 29.55
N HIS A 716 4.83 16.56 28.71
CA HIS A 716 4.68 16.45 27.27
C HIS A 716 4.30 15.01 26.91
N ILE A 717 3.40 14.84 25.96
CA ILE A 717 3.02 13.49 25.51
C ILE A 717 4.21 12.91 24.74
N ALA A 718 4.71 11.78 25.24
CA ALA A 718 5.69 10.94 24.58
C ALA A 718 5.03 9.59 24.23
N TYR A 719 5.68 8.83 23.35
CA TYR A 719 5.22 7.49 23.03
C TYR A 719 6.36 6.48 22.91
N LEU A 720 6.03 5.25 23.26
CA LEU A 720 6.78 4.05 22.88
C LEU A 720 5.95 3.26 21.88
N TYR A 721 6.60 2.47 21.04
CA TYR A 721 5.93 1.56 20.12
C TYR A 721 6.66 0.22 20.06
N THR A 722 5.98 -0.85 19.63
CA THR A 722 6.59 -2.16 19.34
C THR A 722 6.56 -2.44 17.86
N ASP A 723 7.50 -3.23 17.36
CA ASP A 723 7.55 -3.73 15.98
C ASP A 723 6.62 -4.94 15.73
N GLY A 724 5.87 -5.37 16.74
CA GLY A 724 5.01 -6.55 16.68
C GLY A 724 5.71 -7.85 17.12
N TYR A 725 7.04 -7.85 17.29
CA TYR A 725 7.84 -9.01 17.69
C TYR A 725 8.26 -9.00 19.18
N GLY A 726 7.80 -8.00 19.93
CA GLY A 726 7.90 -7.95 21.39
C GLY A 726 8.91 -6.94 21.93
N ASP A 727 9.76 -6.38 21.08
CA ASP A 727 10.65 -5.28 21.45
C ASP A 727 9.89 -3.96 21.42
N TRP A 728 10.17 -3.10 22.41
CA TRP A 728 9.63 -1.74 22.48
C TRP A 728 10.73 -0.75 22.13
N TYR A 729 10.38 0.32 21.41
CA TYR A 729 11.27 1.37 20.95
C TYR A 729 10.81 2.73 21.47
N ASN A 730 11.77 3.62 21.73
CA ASN A 730 11.48 4.99 22.14
C ASN A 730 11.21 5.85 20.92
N GLY A 731 9.98 6.35 20.82
CA GLY A 731 9.56 7.26 19.76
C GLY A 731 9.84 8.75 20.06
N GLY A 732 10.14 9.08 21.31
CA GLY A 732 10.35 10.46 21.73
C GLY A 732 9.03 11.25 21.89
N PRO A 733 9.10 12.59 21.91
CA PRO A 733 7.91 13.44 22.04
C PRO A 733 7.06 13.38 20.77
N VAL A 734 5.74 13.49 20.92
CA VAL A 734 4.77 13.51 19.79
C VAL A 734 4.92 14.75 18.88
N CYS A 735 5.81 15.70 19.21
CA CYS A 735 5.99 16.96 18.47
C CYS A 735 7.46 17.40 18.37
N ASN A 736 7.91 17.75 17.16
CA ASN A 736 9.17 18.49 16.95
C ASN A 736 9.09 19.62 15.91
N THR A 737 7.95 19.84 15.24
CA THR A 737 7.88 20.74 14.07
C THR A 737 6.53 21.45 13.92
N VAL A 738 6.29 22.51 14.70
CA VAL A 738 5.33 23.54 14.29
C VAL A 738 5.90 24.93 14.59
N SER A 739 6.02 25.77 13.56
CA SER A 739 6.28 27.19 13.71
C SER A 739 4.96 27.93 13.89
N ASN A 740 4.85 28.61 15.04
CA ASN A 740 3.96 29.73 15.39
C ASN A 740 2.73 29.50 16.31
N SER A 741 2.79 30.33 17.37
CA SER A 741 1.77 30.98 18.22
C SER A 741 0.93 30.25 19.28
N ASP A 742 0.67 28.95 19.24
CA ASP A 742 -0.08 28.28 20.34
C ASP A 742 0.80 27.31 21.16
N ALA A 743 1.21 27.76 22.35
CA ALA A 743 2.17 27.04 23.20
C ALA A 743 1.66 25.69 23.75
N ASP A 744 0.34 25.47 23.83
CA ASP A 744 -0.25 24.17 24.20
C ASP A 744 -0.35 23.20 23.00
N MET A 745 -0.23 23.69 21.77
CA MET A 745 -0.33 22.89 20.54
C MET A 745 1.04 22.46 19.98
N ALA A 746 2.07 23.29 20.18
CA ALA A 746 3.44 22.94 19.79
C ALA A 746 4.05 21.82 20.67
N TYR A 747 3.55 21.68 21.90
CA TYR A 747 3.96 20.65 22.86
C TYR A 747 2.75 20.17 23.69
N PRO A 748 2.03 19.14 23.23
CA PRO A 748 0.80 18.71 23.88
C PRO A 748 1.10 18.21 25.29
N LYS A 749 0.37 18.74 26.27
CA LYS A 749 0.46 18.35 27.69
C LYS A 749 -0.82 17.68 28.13
N ALA A 750 -0.69 16.49 28.71
CA ALA A 750 -1.80 15.77 29.29
C ALA A 750 -1.85 15.95 30.82
N TYR A 751 -3.01 16.36 31.32
CA TYR A 751 -3.30 16.55 32.73
C TYR A 751 -4.29 15.50 33.28
N ASP A 752 -4.71 14.55 32.44
CA ASP A 752 -5.49 13.36 32.82
C ASP A 752 -5.09 12.16 31.93
N ASN A 753 -5.77 11.01 32.07
CA ASN A 753 -5.55 9.81 31.27
C ASN A 753 -5.58 10.13 29.77
N ILE A 754 -4.70 9.46 29.03
CA ILE A 754 -4.69 9.49 27.58
C ILE A 754 -5.57 8.34 27.08
N SER A 755 -6.61 8.67 26.31
CA SER A 755 -7.36 7.67 25.57
C SER A 755 -6.84 7.61 24.15
N VAL A 756 -6.54 6.41 23.64
CA VAL A 756 -6.07 6.22 22.27
C VAL A 756 -7.05 5.35 21.52
N VAL A 757 -7.37 5.73 20.30
CA VAL A 757 -8.23 4.99 19.39
C VAL A 757 -7.52 4.75 18.09
N THR A 758 -7.70 3.54 17.56
CA THR A 758 -7.35 3.18 16.20
C THR A 758 -8.48 3.55 15.27
N GLU A 759 -8.19 4.43 14.32
CA GLU A 759 -9.11 4.75 13.24
C GLU A 759 -9.19 3.61 12.22
N ALA A 760 -10.23 3.60 11.39
CA ALA A 760 -10.43 2.55 10.38
C ALA A 760 -9.28 2.49 9.35
N ASP A 761 -8.60 3.61 9.15
CA ASP A 761 -7.41 3.72 8.30
C ASP A 761 -6.11 3.31 9.01
N GLY A 762 -6.20 2.89 10.27
CA GLY A 762 -5.08 2.52 11.12
C GLY A 762 -4.31 3.71 11.70
N THR A 763 -4.70 4.97 11.47
CA THR A 763 -4.13 6.10 12.22
C THR A 763 -4.54 6.03 13.68
N LEU A 764 -3.78 6.71 14.54
CA LEU A 764 -4.06 6.77 15.97
C LEU A 764 -4.53 8.17 16.34
N THR A 765 -5.74 8.28 16.90
CA THR A 765 -6.18 9.48 17.59
C THR A 765 -5.95 9.33 19.08
N ALA A 766 -5.26 10.27 19.71
CA ALA A 766 -5.18 10.36 21.16
C ALA A 766 -6.00 11.55 21.67
N PHE A 767 -6.79 11.31 22.73
CA PHE A 767 -7.59 12.30 23.43
C PHE A 767 -7.05 12.51 24.83
N TYR A 768 -6.96 13.78 25.24
CA TYR A 768 -6.41 14.15 26.54
C TYR A 768 -6.98 15.48 27.04
N ARG A 769 -6.96 15.68 28.36
CA ARG A 769 -7.28 16.97 29.00
C ARG A 769 -6.04 17.85 29.02
N GLY A 770 -6.16 19.06 28.46
CA GLY A 770 -5.13 20.10 28.47
C GLY A 770 -5.15 20.98 29.73
N LYS A 771 -4.22 21.94 29.79
CA LYS A 771 -4.01 22.81 30.97
C LYS A 771 -5.22 23.67 31.34
N SER A 772 -6.04 24.03 30.37
CA SER A 772 -7.24 24.85 30.52
C SER A 772 -8.50 24.02 30.80
N ASP A 773 -8.35 22.73 31.12
CA ASP A 773 -9.42 21.73 31.20
C ASP A 773 -10.12 21.47 29.86
N SER A 774 -9.55 21.97 28.76
CA SER A 774 -10.05 21.67 27.42
C SER A 774 -9.79 20.21 27.07
N ILE A 775 -10.74 19.60 26.39
CA ILE A 775 -10.48 18.33 25.69
C ILE A 775 -9.72 18.67 24.41
N ASN A 776 -8.56 18.04 24.26
CA ASN A 776 -7.73 18.13 23.07
C ASN A 776 -7.60 16.74 22.46
N TRP A 777 -7.37 16.73 21.16
CA TRP A 777 -7.06 15.52 20.43
C TRP A 777 -5.86 15.77 19.52
N LEU A 778 -5.13 14.71 19.24
CA LEU A 778 -4.06 14.67 18.25
C LEU A 778 -4.19 13.39 17.45
N THR A 779 -3.93 13.47 16.14
CA THR A 779 -3.84 12.28 15.28
C THR A 779 -2.42 12.16 14.76
N PHE A 780 -1.87 10.95 14.81
CA PHE A 780 -0.52 10.67 14.35
C PHE A 780 -0.49 9.35 13.57
N ASN A 781 0.39 9.30 12.57
CA ASN A 781 0.61 8.13 11.74
C ASN A 781 1.67 7.25 12.39
N SER A 782 1.43 5.95 12.44
CA SER A 782 2.32 4.94 13.01
C SER A 782 3.51 4.58 12.12
N ILE A 783 3.52 4.93 10.83
CA ILE A 783 4.59 4.58 9.89
C ILE A 783 5.75 5.58 9.92
N GLN A 784 5.46 6.86 10.20
CA GLN A 784 6.47 7.85 10.56
C GLN A 784 6.13 8.43 11.92
N PRO A 785 6.65 7.85 13.01
CA PRO A 785 6.28 8.21 14.37
C PRO A 785 6.56 9.68 14.77
N ALA A 786 7.26 10.44 13.90
CA ALA A 786 7.59 11.85 14.08
C ALA A 786 6.70 12.86 13.31
N VAL A 787 5.71 12.42 12.51
CA VAL A 787 4.89 13.33 11.70
C VAL A 787 3.57 13.67 12.40
N TRP A 788 3.49 14.93 12.83
CA TRP A 788 2.35 15.58 13.48
C TRP A 788 1.34 16.08 12.44
N PHE A 789 0.04 15.76 12.62
CA PHE A 789 -1.02 16.16 11.67
C PHE A 789 -1.98 17.22 12.19
N GLY A 790 -1.60 17.95 13.24
CA GLY A 790 -2.46 18.94 13.87
C GLY A 790 -3.14 18.39 15.11
N GLY A 791 -3.23 19.24 16.14
CA GLY A 791 -4.19 19.10 17.21
C GLY A 791 -5.10 20.32 17.18
N VAL A 792 -6.38 20.18 17.49
CA VAL A 792 -7.27 21.32 17.70
C VAL A 792 -7.94 21.07 19.04
N SER A 793 -8.03 22.07 19.93
CA SER A 793 -8.98 21.95 21.04
C SER A 793 -10.36 21.70 20.46
N LEU A 794 -11.13 20.74 20.97
CA LEU A 794 -12.45 20.45 20.40
C LEU A 794 -13.29 21.75 20.37
N PRO A 795 -13.60 22.31 19.19
CA PRO A 795 -14.32 23.56 19.11
C PRO A 795 -15.73 23.36 19.67
N ARG A 796 -16.29 24.39 20.30
CA ARG A 796 -17.70 24.39 20.65
C ARG A 796 -18.51 24.42 19.35
N ILE A 797 -19.44 23.47 19.22
CA ILE A 797 -20.27 23.30 18.02
C ILE A 797 -21.07 24.59 17.77
N GLY A 798 -20.80 25.29 16.67
CA GLY A 798 -21.63 26.38 16.16
C GLY A 798 -20.96 27.69 15.71
N SER A 799 -19.69 27.97 16.05
CA SER A 799 -18.94 29.14 15.51
C SER A 799 -17.47 29.18 15.98
N ASP A 800 -16.57 29.74 15.17
CA ASP A 800 -15.11 29.86 15.43
C ASP A 800 -14.70 30.80 16.59
N ASN A 801 -15.64 31.36 17.37
CA ASN A 801 -15.38 32.42 18.37
C ASN A 801 -15.82 32.09 19.82
N GLU A 802 -16.09 30.82 20.15
CA GLU A 802 -16.53 30.39 21.50
C GLU A 802 -15.46 29.52 22.21
N PRO A 803 -15.37 29.54 23.56
CA PRO A 803 -14.34 28.80 24.30
C PRO A 803 -14.47 27.25 24.15
N PRO A 804 -13.36 26.49 24.28
CA PRO A 804 -13.30 25.03 24.05
C PRO A 804 -14.22 24.19 24.95
N LEU A 805 -14.56 22.96 24.51
CA LEU A 805 -15.21 21.97 25.38
C LEU A 805 -14.33 21.70 26.61
N THR A 806 -14.88 21.89 27.81
CA THR A 806 -14.17 21.63 29.08
C THR A 806 -14.68 20.37 29.76
N SER A 807 -13.75 19.62 30.35
CA SER A 807 -14.03 18.34 31.01
C SER A 807 -13.18 18.16 32.25
N GLU A 808 -13.64 17.34 33.18
CA GLU A 808 -12.78 16.83 34.25
C GLU A 808 -12.04 15.54 33.86
N SER A 809 -12.49 14.80 32.84
CA SER A 809 -11.82 13.58 32.32
C SER A 809 -12.33 13.10 30.95
N ALA A 810 -11.55 12.32 30.17
CA ALA A 810 -11.90 11.98 28.77
C ALA A 810 -11.68 10.50 28.38
N GLY A 811 -12.72 9.84 27.83
CA GLY A 811 -12.72 8.46 27.31
C GLY A 811 -13.10 8.39 25.82
N ALA A 812 -12.57 7.43 25.03
CA ALA A 812 -12.74 7.41 23.56
C ALA A 812 -13.04 6.01 22.94
N VAL A 813 -13.67 5.98 21.75
CA VAL A 813 -13.94 4.80 20.87
C VAL A 813 -13.81 5.17 19.40
N GLY A 814 -13.35 4.22 18.59
CA GLY A 814 -13.37 4.32 17.12
C GLY A 814 -14.39 3.36 16.52
N LEU A 815 -15.21 3.86 15.59
CA LEU A 815 -16.05 3.05 14.70
C LEU A 815 -15.64 3.29 13.25
N SER A 816 -16.00 2.35 12.37
CA SER A 816 -15.77 2.45 10.92
C SER A 816 -16.53 3.61 10.25
N ASP A 817 -17.51 4.22 10.94
CA ASP A 817 -18.35 5.33 10.48
C ASP A 817 -18.15 6.63 11.29
N GLY A 818 -17.10 6.71 12.11
CA GLY A 818 -16.72 7.90 12.88
C GLY A 818 -16.07 7.60 14.24
N VAL A 819 -15.47 8.60 14.87
CA VAL A 819 -14.88 8.50 16.22
C VAL A 819 -15.86 9.06 17.25
N TYR A 820 -16.10 8.31 18.32
CA TYR A 820 -16.95 8.74 19.44
C TYR A 820 -16.07 8.99 20.66
N LEU A 821 -16.31 10.11 21.33
CA LEU A 821 -15.66 10.44 22.59
C LEU A 821 -16.74 10.57 23.66
N CYS A 822 -16.61 9.84 24.78
CA CYS A 822 -17.41 10.08 25.98
C CYS A 822 -16.55 10.66 27.11
N PHE A 823 -17.05 11.67 27.80
CA PHE A 823 -16.27 12.39 28.80
C PHE A 823 -17.14 12.83 29.98
N ARG A 824 -16.49 13.09 31.11
CA ARG A 824 -17.16 13.58 32.34
C ARG A 824 -17.37 15.08 32.26
N GLY A 825 -18.62 15.53 32.31
CA GLY A 825 -18.95 16.95 32.36
C GLY A 825 -18.37 17.64 33.60
N LYS A 826 -17.71 18.80 33.40
CA LYS A 826 -16.95 19.52 34.44
C LYS A 826 -17.78 19.92 35.67
N SER A 827 -19.05 20.23 35.50
CA SER A 827 -19.89 20.81 36.56
C SER A 827 -20.88 19.84 37.19
N THR A 828 -21.14 18.71 36.54
CA THR A 828 -22.37 17.92 36.75
C THR A 828 -22.12 16.42 36.87
N ASN A 829 -20.87 15.96 36.74
CA ASN A 829 -20.48 14.54 36.73
C ASN A 829 -21.21 13.69 35.68
N ASP A 830 -21.99 14.30 34.79
CA ASP A 830 -22.76 13.65 33.75
C ASP A 830 -21.83 13.10 32.67
N ILE A 831 -22.17 11.94 32.14
CA ILE A 831 -21.49 11.39 30.97
C ILE A 831 -22.04 12.08 29.71
N ARG A 832 -21.14 12.69 28.95
CA ARG A 832 -21.43 13.40 27.71
C ARG A 832 -20.70 12.76 26.54
N TRP A 833 -21.22 12.93 25.33
CA TRP A 833 -20.58 12.40 24.12
C TRP A 833 -20.47 13.42 22.99
N VAL A 834 -19.48 13.22 22.14
CA VAL A 834 -19.33 13.88 20.83
C VAL A 834 -18.96 12.83 19.78
N ARG A 835 -19.41 13.05 18.54
CA ARG A 835 -19.08 12.20 17.38
C ARG A 835 -18.33 13.04 16.36
N ARG A 836 -17.25 12.49 15.83
CA ARG A 836 -16.55 13.01 14.66
C ARG A 836 -17.24 12.50 13.40
N THR A 837 -17.64 13.42 12.55
CA THR A 837 -18.18 13.15 11.22
C THR A 837 -17.26 13.75 10.18
N ASP A 838 -16.96 12.98 9.15
CA ASP A 838 -16.36 13.52 7.93
C ASP A 838 -17.47 14.32 7.23
N SER A 839 -17.30 15.64 7.07
CA SER A 839 -18.32 16.53 6.50
C SER A 839 -17.88 17.15 5.19
#